data_AF-A0A3M2HCN6-F1
#
_entry.id   AF-A0A3M2HCN6-F1
#
_cell.length_a   1.000
_cell.length_b   1.000
_cell.length_c   1.000
_cell.angle_alpha   90.00
_cell.angle_beta   90.00
_cell.angle_gamma   90.00
#
_symmetry.space_group_name_H-M   'P 1'
#
loop_
_entity.id
_entity.type
_entity.pdbx_description
1 polymer ?
#
loop_
_entity_poly.entity_id
_entity_poly.type
_entity_poly.pdbx_seq_one_letter_code
_entity_poly.pdbx_strand_id
1 'polypeptide(L)'
;LDQVAERIAELSQRPWRYYDSDVRTALSKIGQHLWETRSRSLDFDETRRILGDDGRPWDQSIVRALEQEGVLVRVSDHQPNSNRLAIVYDPLAGHLVADALLERHGGRNFRNWVHEPETTALLAGEINQRHPLASDIFRALVGLFPRRMFRQQLWPLLNEPLRTAAIHEAAWLDKEFLDRETVSQLAILVAKGQSGRRDLFERLWSTRAAQSHPLNAEFLDEVLRSMSMSERDLRWTEWVRRNQDELLEDIKYLEERWRSNQPLNPREQLRARWVMWTLTTTVRLLRDHATRALYWFGCRDPKALFELTLDSLDINDPYVPERMLAACYGIAMSLWADPRGKELRRALPEFANKLVDEMFVPGAPHATRHILMRDYALGVTELATRVAPGCIPDEKQGYLQPPFNHIPSPFPDPKGISDSDIAKAEGSIHMDFGNYTIGGLIPDRRNYDFDNPAYREVRRQIEYRIVQLGYSSSQFAEIDKEIANWSWRAESRGKTKLDRYGKKYSWIAYFEMYGVRFDGDALPDWRRGERCPDADIDPSFPEPARIWRPPLPDLFAGTPTEPSAWLTDGPIPSYDNLLFLDEVDNQKGPWVLLNGYIEQSSKNDERRIFTFLQSLLTKPDNVQKLLTIFNEVEYPGNRESTYPMEDYYTYAGEIPWSPRFGKSLRKPDGGAKRDIREAFALHDGRQWLPDILVEVPVYRFAWESYHSLLNQVSGIMVPAPSLCELLCLSNWQGEWDLYDSEGRVGTMYREFKDDEDTSRSYLLYLRADLMKEYLEHTRQTLVWLIWGEREFKYQTLISLRDKLQDVWSEYKHIHRASSVWYPQM
;
A
#
# COMPACT_ATOMS: atom_id res chain seq x y z
N LEU A 1 -44.28 10.84 -5.14
CA LEU A 1 -45.44 11.42 -5.86
C LEU A 1 -46.66 10.52 -5.75
N ASP A 2 -46.54 9.20 -5.97
CA ASP A 2 -47.66 8.26 -5.77
C ASP A 2 -48.25 8.34 -4.35
N GLN A 3 -47.41 8.27 -3.31
CA GLN A 3 -47.86 8.45 -1.92
C GLN A 3 -48.52 9.81 -1.65
N VAL A 4 -48.08 10.87 -2.34
CA VAL A 4 -48.69 12.20 -2.21
C VAL A 4 -50.08 12.20 -2.84
N ALA A 5 -50.23 11.60 -4.02
CA ALA A 5 -51.52 11.48 -4.69
C ALA A 5 -52.51 10.64 -3.88
N GLU A 6 -52.08 9.50 -3.33
CA GLU A 6 -52.88 8.67 -2.42
C GLU A 6 -53.32 9.46 -1.18
N ARG A 7 -52.38 10.12 -0.50
CA ARG A 7 -52.65 10.86 0.73
C ARG A 7 -53.55 12.08 0.50
N ILE A 8 -53.37 12.82 -0.59
CA ILE A 8 -54.27 13.91 -0.96
C ILE A 8 -55.67 13.37 -1.26
N ALA A 9 -55.77 12.23 -1.94
CA ALA A 9 -57.06 11.60 -2.22
C ALA A 9 -57.77 11.13 -0.92
N GLU A 10 -57.03 10.56 0.02
CA GLU A 10 -57.53 10.13 1.33
C GLU A 10 -58.00 11.30 2.21
N LEU A 11 -57.25 12.41 2.22
CA LEU A 11 -57.53 13.59 3.05
C LEU A 11 -58.56 14.55 2.41
N SER A 12 -58.93 14.34 1.15
CA SER A 12 -59.87 15.20 0.45
C SER A 12 -61.28 15.13 1.05
N GLN A 13 -61.89 16.29 1.24
CA GLN A 13 -63.22 16.39 1.86
C GLN A 13 -64.33 15.99 0.87
N ARG A 14 -65.41 15.37 1.38
CA ARG A 14 -66.54 14.85 0.56
C ARG A 14 -67.13 15.82 -0.48
N PRO A 15 -67.26 17.14 -0.24
CA PRO A 15 -67.85 18.05 -1.23
C PRO A 15 -66.97 18.25 -2.48
N TRP A 16 -65.66 18.02 -2.36
CA TRP A 16 -64.65 18.21 -3.41
C TRP A 16 -63.59 17.12 -3.32
N ARG A 17 -64.04 15.86 -3.41
CA ARG A 17 -63.15 14.70 -3.31
C ARG A 17 -62.18 14.69 -4.48
N TYR A 18 -60.89 14.59 -4.18
CA TYR A 18 -59.85 14.33 -5.18
C TYR A 18 -59.60 12.82 -5.23
N TYR A 19 -59.40 12.32 -6.44
CA TYR A 19 -58.87 10.98 -6.68
C TYR A 19 -57.38 11.08 -7.05
N ASP A 20 -56.66 9.97 -6.94
CA ASP A 20 -55.25 9.89 -7.35
C ASP A 20 -55.04 10.41 -8.79
N SER A 21 -55.97 10.10 -9.71
CA SER A 21 -55.96 10.60 -11.09
C SER A 21 -56.05 12.13 -11.21
N ASP A 22 -56.79 12.78 -10.31
CA ASP A 22 -56.93 14.25 -10.31
C ASP A 22 -55.62 14.90 -9.89
N VAL A 23 -54.94 14.34 -8.89
CA VAL A 23 -53.63 14.82 -8.43
C VAL A 23 -52.58 14.62 -9.51
N ARG A 24 -52.55 13.46 -10.17
CA ARG A 24 -51.64 13.22 -11.31
C ARG A 24 -51.89 14.19 -12.46
N THR A 25 -53.15 14.43 -12.80
CA THR A 25 -53.53 15.41 -13.83
C THR A 25 -53.05 16.82 -13.45
N ALA A 26 -53.20 17.20 -12.18
CA ALA A 26 -52.73 18.50 -11.70
C ALA A 26 -51.20 18.64 -11.78
N LEU A 27 -50.47 17.61 -11.36
CA LEU A 27 -49.00 17.57 -11.46
C LEU A 27 -48.52 17.64 -12.92
N SER A 28 -49.18 16.93 -13.83
CA SER A 28 -48.88 16.96 -15.28
C SER A 28 -49.13 18.36 -15.87
N LYS A 29 -50.26 18.99 -15.54
CA LYS A 29 -50.57 20.38 -15.94
C LYS A 29 -49.54 21.39 -15.42
N ILE A 30 -49.10 21.25 -14.17
CA ILE A 30 -48.04 22.10 -13.59
C ILE A 30 -46.74 21.94 -14.39
N GLY A 31 -46.33 20.69 -14.67
CA GLY A 31 -45.14 20.40 -15.47
C GLY A 31 -45.21 21.00 -16.87
N GLN A 32 -46.34 20.84 -17.56
CA GLN A 32 -46.56 21.42 -18.89
C GLN A 32 -46.49 22.95 -18.85
N HIS A 33 -47.10 23.58 -17.85
CA HIS A 33 -47.10 25.04 -17.73
C HIS A 33 -45.70 25.61 -17.46
N LEU A 34 -44.90 24.95 -16.61
CA LEU A 34 -43.50 25.33 -16.38
C LEU A 34 -42.69 25.31 -17.69
N TRP A 35 -42.86 24.25 -18.49
CA TRP A 35 -42.20 24.12 -19.80
C TRP A 35 -42.59 25.23 -20.78
N GLU A 36 -43.89 25.45 -20.96
CA GLU A 36 -44.43 26.43 -21.92
C GLU A 36 -44.05 27.87 -21.57
N THR A 37 -44.07 28.21 -20.27
CA THR A 37 -43.70 29.54 -19.78
C THR A 37 -42.19 29.75 -19.64
N ARG A 38 -41.38 28.71 -19.83
CA ARG A 38 -39.92 28.71 -19.64
C ARG A 38 -39.52 29.22 -18.25
N SER A 39 -40.28 28.84 -17.24
CA SER A 39 -40.18 29.40 -15.89
C SER A 39 -39.74 28.36 -14.86
N ARG A 40 -39.20 28.87 -13.74
CA ARG A 40 -38.83 28.07 -12.57
C ARG A 40 -39.86 28.15 -11.45
N SER A 41 -40.81 29.08 -11.58
CA SER A 41 -41.83 29.39 -10.58
C SER A 41 -43.12 29.76 -11.28
N LEU A 42 -44.23 29.46 -10.61
CA LEU A 42 -45.58 29.63 -11.07
C LEU A 42 -46.19 30.88 -10.45
N ASP A 43 -47.08 31.56 -11.17
CA ASP A 43 -47.99 32.54 -10.57
C ASP A 43 -49.12 31.80 -9.83
N PHE A 44 -49.41 32.20 -8.60
CA PHE A 44 -50.38 31.50 -7.76
C PHE A 44 -51.79 31.48 -8.36
N ASP A 45 -52.28 32.63 -8.84
CA ASP A 45 -53.65 32.77 -9.35
C ASP A 45 -53.79 32.10 -10.73
N GLU A 46 -52.75 32.16 -11.56
CA GLU A 46 -52.66 31.40 -12.80
C GLU A 46 -52.64 29.89 -12.55
N THR A 47 -51.86 29.42 -11.56
CA THR A 47 -51.82 27.99 -11.18
C THR A 47 -53.21 27.49 -10.81
N ARG A 48 -53.93 28.22 -9.96
CA ARG A 48 -55.29 27.84 -9.56
C ARG A 48 -56.24 27.78 -10.75
N ARG A 49 -56.14 28.72 -11.71
CA ARG A 49 -56.93 28.72 -12.95
C ARG A 49 -56.64 27.50 -13.82
N ILE A 50 -55.37 27.19 -14.08
CA ILE A 50 -54.96 26.05 -14.93
C ILE A 50 -55.43 24.71 -14.34
N LEU A 51 -55.42 24.61 -13.01
CA LEU A 51 -55.90 23.44 -12.30
C LEU A 51 -57.43 23.37 -12.16
N GLY A 52 -58.17 24.41 -12.55
CA GLY A 52 -59.63 24.47 -12.42
C GLY A 52 -60.09 24.58 -10.96
N ASP A 53 -59.29 25.27 -10.14
CA ASP A 53 -59.38 25.35 -8.68
C ASP A 53 -59.45 26.81 -8.17
N ASP A 54 -59.58 27.79 -9.06
CA ASP A 54 -59.72 29.21 -8.74
C ASP A 54 -61.08 29.55 -8.11
N GLY A 55 -62.15 28.83 -8.49
CA GLY A 55 -63.48 28.98 -7.91
C GLY A 55 -63.71 28.28 -6.57
N ARG A 56 -62.73 27.51 -6.03
CA ARG A 56 -62.90 26.72 -4.81
C ARG A 56 -62.44 27.45 -3.55
N PRO A 57 -63.03 27.17 -2.38
CA PRO A 57 -62.47 27.61 -1.09
C PRO A 57 -61.02 27.14 -0.92
N TRP A 58 -60.16 27.99 -0.35
CA TRP A 58 -58.73 27.68 -0.20
C TRP A 58 -58.49 26.39 0.59
N ASP A 59 -59.32 26.11 1.59
CA ASP A 59 -59.21 24.92 2.41
C ASP A 59 -59.50 23.60 1.63
N GLN A 60 -60.13 23.72 0.47
CA GLN A 60 -60.49 22.62 -0.45
C GLN A 60 -59.66 22.65 -1.75
N SER A 61 -58.69 23.56 -1.84
CA SER A 61 -57.83 23.75 -3.01
C SER A 61 -56.82 22.61 -3.17
N ILE A 62 -56.65 22.14 -4.41
CA ILE A 62 -55.60 21.16 -4.73
C ILE A 62 -54.21 21.80 -4.64
N VAL A 63 -54.10 23.10 -4.91
CA VAL A 63 -52.86 23.86 -4.73
C VAL A 63 -52.47 23.88 -3.24
N ARG A 64 -53.45 24.09 -2.34
CA ARG A 64 -53.21 23.99 -0.89
C ARG A 64 -52.79 22.58 -0.48
N ALA A 65 -53.43 21.55 -1.01
CA ALA A 65 -53.10 20.16 -0.68
C ALA A 65 -51.66 19.81 -1.11
N LEU A 66 -51.27 20.23 -2.32
CA LEU A 66 -49.89 20.08 -2.82
C LEU A 66 -48.88 20.91 -1.99
N GLU A 67 -49.28 22.07 -1.48
CA GLU A 67 -48.47 22.88 -0.55
C GLU A 67 -48.29 22.15 0.79
N GLN A 68 -49.35 21.57 1.35
CA GLN A 68 -49.32 20.84 2.62
C GLN A 68 -48.49 19.54 2.55
N GLU A 69 -48.53 18.85 1.41
CA GLU A 69 -47.70 17.65 1.17
C GLU A 69 -46.28 17.99 0.69
N GLY A 70 -45.90 19.27 0.71
CA GLY A 70 -44.53 19.72 0.43
C GLY A 70 -44.09 19.59 -1.02
N VAL A 71 -45.04 19.48 -1.96
CA VAL A 71 -44.74 19.52 -3.41
C VAL A 71 -44.53 20.96 -3.87
N LEU A 72 -45.43 21.85 -3.44
CA LEU A 72 -45.37 23.28 -3.73
C LEU A 72 -44.93 24.05 -2.48
N VAL A 73 -44.20 25.14 -2.70
CA VAL A 73 -43.83 26.10 -1.67
C VAL A 73 -44.09 27.51 -2.16
N ARG A 74 -44.53 28.39 -1.27
CA ARG A 74 -44.65 29.82 -1.56
C ARG A 74 -43.27 30.45 -1.53
N VAL A 75 -42.96 31.24 -2.55
CA VAL A 75 -41.66 31.93 -2.68
C VAL A 75 -41.92 33.42 -2.54
N SER A 76 -41.23 34.06 -1.60
CA SER A 76 -41.21 35.52 -1.50
C SER A 76 -40.08 36.05 -2.36
N ASP A 77 -40.42 36.74 -3.45
CA ASP A 77 -39.45 37.59 -4.12
C ASP A 77 -39.29 38.88 -3.30
N HIS A 78 -38.17 39.60 -3.47
CA HIS A 78 -37.94 40.90 -2.83
C HIS A 78 -38.92 42.02 -3.27
N GLN A 79 -39.96 41.67 -4.03
CA GLN A 79 -41.06 42.56 -4.38
C GLN A 79 -42.24 42.39 -3.42
N PRO A 80 -42.72 43.47 -2.77
CA PRO A 80 -43.93 43.40 -1.96
C PRO A 80 -45.11 42.96 -2.84
N ASN A 81 -45.85 41.94 -2.39
CA ASN A 81 -46.97 41.25 -3.07
C ASN A 81 -46.64 40.21 -4.17
N SER A 82 -45.42 39.67 -4.26
CA SER A 82 -45.17 38.53 -5.17
C SER A 82 -45.91 37.26 -4.69
N ASN A 83 -47.01 36.89 -5.35
CA ASN A 83 -47.77 35.68 -5.05
C ASN A 83 -47.29 34.52 -5.95
N ARG A 84 -46.06 34.03 -5.71
CA ARG A 84 -45.44 32.98 -6.52
C ARG A 84 -45.36 31.65 -5.78
N LEU A 85 -45.48 30.57 -6.55
CA LEU A 85 -45.26 29.19 -6.10
C LEU A 85 -44.03 28.62 -6.80
N ALA A 86 -43.33 27.71 -6.16
CA ALA A 86 -42.32 26.88 -6.81
C ALA A 86 -42.47 25.44 -6.36
N ILE A 87 -41.93 24.52 -7.16
CA ILE A 87 -41.69 23.16 -6.70
C ILE A 87 -40.54 23.19 -5.69
N VAL A 88 -40.66 22.40 -4.62
CA VAL A 88 -39.76 22.45 -3.46
C VAL A 88 -38.26 22.30 -3.81
N TYR A 89 -37.90 21.58 -4.88
CA TYR A 89 -36.54 21.50 -5.42
C TYR A 89 -36.52 21.19 -6.93
N ASP A 90 -35.48 21.64 -7.64
CA ASP A 90 -35.40 21.56 -9.10
C ASP A 90 -35.43 20.14 -9.68
N PRO A 91 -34.75 19.13 -9.10
CA PRO A 91 -34.89 17.76 -9.60
C PRO A 91 -36.33 17.27 -9.65
N LEU A 92 -37.17 17.65 -8.67
CA LEU A 92 -38.60 17.32 -8.69
C LEU A 92 -39.34 18.13 -9.76
N ALA A 93 -39.02 19.42 -9.90
CA ALA A 93 -39.61 20.27 -10.94
C ALA A 93 -39.31 19.70 -12.34
N GLY A 94 -38.04 19.37 -12.61
CA GLY A 94 -37.59 18.74 -13.83
C GLY A 94 -38.25 17.38 -14.07
N HIS A 95 -38.45 16.58 -13.02
CA HIS A 95 -39.19 15.33 -13.10
C HIS A 95 -40.65 15.53 -13.52
N LEU A 96 -41.36 16.47 -12.90
CA LEU A 96 -42.76 16.76 -13.25
C LEU A 96 -42.89 17.24 -14.69
N VAL A 97 -41.99 18.13 -15.13
CA VAL A 97 -41.94 18.60 -16.51
C VAL A 97 -41.65 17.45 -17.47
N ALA A 98 -40.62 16.64 -17.21
CA ALA A 98 -40.26 15.51 -18.06
C ALA A 98 -41.38 14.48 -18.17
N ASP A 99 -42.05 14.16 -17.05
CA ASP A 99 -43.17 13.22 -17.05
C ASP A 99 -44.36 13.74 -17.86
N ALA A 100 -44.71 15.03 -17.71
CA ALA A 100 -45.75 15.68 -18.50
C ALA A 100 -45.42 15.71 -20.00
N LEU A 101 -44.16 15.94 -20.36
CA LEU A 101 -43.70 15.91 -21.76
C LEU A 101 -43.76 14.51 -22.36
N LEU A 102 -43.43 13.47 -21.58
CA LEU A 102 -43.56 12.08 -22.01
C LEU A 102 -45.03 11.65 -22.15
N GLU A 103 -45.91 12.16 -21.29
CA GLU A 103 -47.36 11.93 -21.41
C GLU A 103 -47.92 12.61 -22.68
N ARG A 104 -47.53 13.85 -22.95
CA ARG A 104 -48.02 14.63 -24.09
C ARG A 104 -47.47 14.17 -25.44
N HIS A 105 -46.17 13.88 -25.51
CA HIS A 105 -45.47 13.60 -26.77
C HIS A 105 -44.99 12.16 -26.92
N GLY A 106 -45.23 11.29 -25.93
CA GLY A 106 -44.72 9.92 -25.89
C GLY A 106 -45.07 9.03 -27.09
N GLY A 107 -44.43 7.86 -27.16
CA GLY A 107 -44.60 6.91 -28.25
C GLY A 107 -43.89 7.37 -29.53
N ARG A 108 -44.55 7.19 -30.68
CA ARG A 108 -43.92 7.46 -32.00
C ARG A 108 -43.64 8.94 -32.27
N ASN A 109 -44.33 9.86 -31.59
CA ASN A 109 -44.23 11.29 -31.83
C ASN A 109 -43.06 11.96 -31.09
N PHE A 110 -42.53 11.30 -30.06
CA PHE A 110 -41.51 11.87 -29.19
C PHE A 110 -40.24 12.23 -29.97
N ARG A 111 -39.85 11.37 -30.91
CA ARG A 111 -38.68 11.60 -31.77
C ARG A 111 -38.80 12.89 -32.57
N ASN A 112 -39.98 13.17 -33.14
CA ASN A 112 -40.15 14.38 -33.93
C ASN A 112 -40.07 15.62 -33.04
N TRP A 113 -40.74 15.59 -31.89
CA TRP A 113 -40.76 16.68 -30.92
C TRP A 113 -39.36 17.03 -30.38
N VAL A 114 -38.56 16.02 -30.02
CA VAL A 114 -37.24 16.27 -29.43
C VAL A 114 -36.23 16.85 -30.44
N HIS A 115 -36.50 16.69 -31.75
CA HIS A 115 -35.70 17.27 -32.82
C HIS A 115 -36.18 18.66 -33.27
N GLU A 116 -37.27 19.18 -32.69
CA GLU A 116 -37.70 20.54 -32.99
C GLU A 116 -36.61 21.55 -32.54
N PRO A 117 -36.27 22.56 -33.36
CA PRO A 117 -35.25 23.55 -33.02
C PRO A 117 -35.53 24.26 -31.70
N GLU A 118 -36.81 24.56 -31.43
CA GLU A 118 -37.24 25.21 -30.18
C GLU A 118 -37.00 24.32 -28.96
N THR A 119 -37.37 23.03 -29.03
CA THR A 119 -37.13 22.04 -27.97
C THR A 119 -35.64 21.86 -27.72
N THR A 120 -34.85 21.76 -28.79
CA THR A 120 -33.39 21.63 -28.69
C THR A 120 -32.77 22.86 -28.04
N ALA A 121 -33.21 24.07 -28.41
CA ALA A 121 -32.77 25.31 -27.80
C ALA A 121 -33.15 25.41 -26.31
N LEU A 122 -34.33 24.90 -25.93
CA LEU A 122 -34.75 24.85 -24.52
C LEU A 122 -33.89 23.89 -23.68
N LEU A 123 -33.46 22.76 -24.23
CA LEU A 123 -32.68 21.76 -23.49
C LEU A 123 -31.17 22.06 -23.48
N ALA A 124 -30.62 22.51 -24.61
CA ALA A 124 -29.17 22.64 -24.83
C ALA A 124 -28.75 23.92 -25.57
N GLY A 125 -29.65 24.88 -25.77
CA GLY A 125 -29.29 26.18 -26.35
C GLY A 125 -28.48 27.08 -25.41
N GLU A 126 -28.19 28.28 -25.89
CA GLU A 126 -27.51 29.34 -25.12
C GLU A 126 -28.30 29.72 -23.87
N ILE A 127 -27.63 30.30 -22.86
CA ILE A 127 -28.21 30.56 -21.54
C ILE A 127 -29.51 31.40 -21.59
N ASN A 128 -29.66 32.26 -22.60
CA ASN A 128 -30.81 33.14 -22.80
C ASN A 128 -32.02 32.42 -23.44
N GLN A 129 -31.78 31.28 -24.09
CA GLN A 129 -32.77 30.48 -24.80
C GLN A 129 -33.16 29.23 -24.02
N ARG A 130 -32.22 28.74 -23.21
CA ARG A 130 -32.34 27.52 -22.42
C ARG A 130 -33.40 27.65 -21.34
N HIS A 131 -34.15 26.58 -21.12
CA HIS A 131 -35.08 26.50 -20.00
C HIS A 131 -34.31 26.61 -18.67
N PRO A 132 -34.79 27.37 -17.67
CA PRO A 132 -34.10 27.49 -16.38
C PRO A 132 -33.87 26.17 -15.65
N LEU A 133 -34.75 25.19 -15.89
CA LEU A 133 -34.69 23.81 -15.37
C LEU A 133 -34.15 22.80 -16.40
N ALA A 134 -33.52 23.23 -17.49
CA ALA A 134 -33.16 22.35 -18.61
C ALA A 134 -32.33 21.12 -18.19
N SER A 135 -31.39 21.30 -17.26
CA SER A 135 -30.55 20.18 -16.78
C SER A 135 -31.38 19.14 -16.03
N ASP A 136 -32.27 19.59 -15.13
CA ASP A 136 -33.14 18.72 -14.34
C ASP A 136 -34.16 18.01 -15.21
N ILE A 137 -34.77 18.74 -16.16
CA ILE A 137 -35.71 18.19 -17.14
C ILE A 137 -35.01 17.11 -17.97
N PHE A 138 -33.84 17.42 -18.51
CA PHE A 138 -33.11 16.49 -19.36
C PHE A 138 -32.70 15.22 -18.60
N ARG A 139 -32.15 15.36 -17.39
CA ARG A 139 -31.82 14.22 -16.53
C ARG A 139 -33.05 13.37 -16.20
N ALA A 140 -34.18 14.01 -15.91
CA ALA A 140 -35.42 13.31 -15.66
C ALA A 140 -35.96 12.60 -16.91
N LEU A 141 -35.85 13.20 -18.09
CA LEU A 141 -36.21 12.56 -19.36
C LEU A 141 -35.38 11.29 -19.56
N VAL A 142 -34.05 11.33 -19.37
CA VAL A 142 -33.19 10.14 -19.45
C VAL A 142 -33.62 9.07 -18.45
N GLY A 143 -33.95 9.46 -17.21
CA GLY A 143 -34.39 8.53 -16.16
C GLY A 143 -35.78 7.91 -16.37
N LEU A 144 -36.72 8.68 -16.91
CA LEU A 144 -38.11 8.27 -17.09
C LEU A 144 -38.36 7.54 -18.41
N PHE A 145 -37.60 7.86 -19.46
CA PHE A 145 -37.85 7.32 -20.79
C PHE A 145 -37.81 5.78 -20.84
N PRO A 146 -36.81 5.08 -20.27
CA PRO A 146 -36.80 3.62 -20.23
C PRO A 146 -37.94 3.02 -19.42
N ARG A 147 -38.44 3.73 -18.41
CA ARG A 147 -39.57 3.30 -17.57
C ARG A 147 -40.91 3.41 -18.30
N ARG A 148 -41.05 4.40 -19.19
CA ARG A 148 -42.28 4.64 -19.97
C ARG A 148 -42.29 3.93 -21.33
N MET A 149 -41.12 3.66 -21.91
CA MET A 149 -40.98 3.15 -23.29
C MET A 149 -40.41 1.73 -23.35
N PHE A 150 -40.90 0.81 -22.51
CA PHE A 150 -40.53 -0.62 -22.53
C PHE A 150 -39.00 -0.85 -22.53
N ARG A 151 -38.26 -0.13 -21.68
CA ARG A 151 -36.80 -0.18 -21.54
C ARG A 151 -36.00 0.34 -22.74
N GLN A 152 -36.63 1.04 -23.69
CA GLN A 152 -35.89 1.76 -24.73
C GLN A 152 -35.14 2.94 -24.14
N GLN A 153 -33.96 3.22 -24.68
CA GLN A 153 -33.13 4.34 -24.25
C GLN A 153 -33.52 5.61 -24.97
N LEU A 154 -33.27 6.76 -24.32
CA LEU A 154 -33.48 8.06 -24.93
C LEU A 154 -32.36 8.43 -25.92
N TRP A 155 -31.11 8.08 -25.61
CA TRP A 155 -29.95 8.53 -26.37
C TRP A 155 -29.94 8.17 -27.88
N PRO A 156 -30.48 7.02 -28.35
CA PRO A 156 -30.50 6.71 -29.77
C PRO A 156 -31.41 7.63 -30.60
N LEU A 157 -32.32 8.35 -29.93
CA LEU A 157 -33.24 9.29 -30.56
C LEU A 157 -32.70 10.72 -30.63
N LEU A 158 -31.51 10.97 -30.08
CA LEU A 158 -30.96 12.32 -29.95
C LEU A 158 -29.80 12.57 -30.93
N ASN A 159 -29.61 13.85 -31.29
CA ASN A 159 -28.43 14.32 -32.00
C ASN A 159 -27.43 14.94 -31.02
N GLU A 160 -26.19 15.15 -31.45
CA GLU A 160 -25.20 15.88 -30.62
C GLU A 160 -25.61 17.35 -30.42
N PRO A 161 -25.34 17.95 -29.24
CA PRO A 161 -24.59 17.39 -28.10
C PRO A 161 -25.45 16.60 -27.09
N LEU A 162 -26.77 16.55 -27.27
CA LEU A 162 -27.72 15.91 -26.35
C LEU A 162 -27.56 14.38 -26.31
N ARG A 163 -27.16 13.75 -27.43
CA ARG A 163 -26.88 12.31 -27.48
C ARG A 163 -25.82 11.90 -26.47
N THR A 164 -24.64 12.52 -26.53
CA THR A 164 -23.54 12.25 -25.58
C THR A 164 -23.94 12.57 -24.14
N ALA A 165 -24.77 13.61 -23.93
CA ALA A 165 -25.35 13.93 -22.63
C ALA A 165 -26.26 12.83 -22.08
N ALA A 166 -27.16 12.29 -22.90
CA ALA A 166 -28.07 11.24 -22.48
C ALA A 166 -27.34 9.93 -22.15
N ILE A 167 -26.29 9.58 -22.92
CA ILE A 167 -25.47 8.40 -22.61
C ILE A 167 -24.78 8.61 -21.26
N HIS A 168 -24.19 9.79 -21.00
CA HIS A 168 -23.55 10.08 -19.71
C HIS A 168 -24.55 9.95 -18.55
N GLU A 169 -25.70 10.62 -18.62
CA GLU A 169 -26.74 10.56 -17.59
C GLU A 169 -27.31 9.14 -17.40
N ALA A 170 -27.27 8.29 -18.43
CA ALA A 170 -27.71 6.90 -18.32
C ALA A 170 -26.90 6.09 -17.30
N ALA A 171 -25.67 6.49 -16.95
CA ALA A 171 -24.87 5.79 -15.94
C ALA A 171 -25.53 5.74 -14.54
N TRP A 172 -26.48 6.64 -14.27
CA TRP A 172 -27.23 6.70 -13.01
C TRP A 172 -28.55 5.93 -13.03
N LEU A 173 -28.88 5.24 -14.13
CA LEU A 173 -30.03 4.35 -14.19
C LEU A 173 -29.84 3.13 -13.28
N ASP A 174 -30.97 2.54 -12.86
CA ASP A 174 -30.98 1.25 -12.18
C ASP A 174 -30.55 0.14 -13.16
N LYS A 175 -29.96 -0.93 -12.63
CA LYS A 175 -29.42 -2.05 -13.43
C LYS A 175 -30.39 -2.63 -14.47
N GLU A 176 -31.68 -2.61 -14.18
CA GLU A 176 -32.73 -3.18 -15.05
C GLU A 176 -33.08 -2.30 -16.26
N PHE A 177 -32.61 -1.04 -16.26
CA PHE A 177 -32.77 -0.09 -17.36
C PHE A 177 -31.45 0.17 -18.10
N LEU A 178 -30.39 -0.58 -17.82
CA LEU A 178 -29.11 -0.52 -18.54
C LEU A 178 -29.01 -1.70 -19.50
N ASP A 179 -29.24 -1.45 -20.78
CA ASP A 179 -28.99 -2.44 -21.83
C ASP A 179 -27.51 -2.51 -22.24
N ARG A 180 -27.16 -3.57 -22.96
CA ARG A 180 -25.79 -3.86 -23.40
C ARG A 180 -25.22 -2.77 -24.32
N GLU A 181 -26.05 -2.19 -25.19
CA GLU A 181 -25.61 -1.15 -26.12
C GLU A 181 -25.24 0.13 -25.36
N THR A 182 -26.05 0.52 -24.38
CA THR A 182 -25.80 1.66 -23.50
C THR A 182 -24.54 1.47 -22.67
N VAL A 183 -24.35 0.28 -22.09
CA VAL A 183 -23.11 -0.07 -21.37
C VAL A 183 -21.89 0.05 -22.28
N SER A 184 -22.00 -0.39 -23.54
CA SER A 184 -20.91 -0.27 -24.53
C SER A 184 -20.61 1.20 -24.88
N GLN A 185 -21.64 2.04 -25.02
CA GLN A 185 -21.46 3.48 -25.24
C GLN A 185 -20.85 4.17 -24.00
N LEU A 186 -21.26 3.77 -22.80
CA LEU A 186 -20.68 4.25 -21.54
C LEU A 186 -19.19 3.90 -21.44
N ALA A 187 -18.78 2.69 -21.84
CA ALA A 187 -17.37 2.30 -21.88
C ALA A 187 -16.52 3.28 -22.73
N ILE A 188 -17.02 3.65 -23.90
CA ILE A 188 -16.36 4.63 -24.78
C ILE A 188 -16.26 6.00 -24.11
N LEU A 189 -17.31 6.42 -23.39
CA LEU A 189 -17.30 7.71 -22.68
C LEU A 189 -16.36 7.74 -21.49
N VAL A 190 -16.32 6.67 -20.69
CA VAL A 190 -15.37 6.52 -19.59
C VAL A 190 -13.95 6.64 -20.14
N ALA A 191 -13.68 5.96 -21.26
CA ALA A 191 -12.35 5.96 -21.85
C ALA A 191 -11.90 7.33 -22.37
N LYS A 192 -12.77 8.04 -23.08
CA LYS A 192 -12.44 9.36 -23.66
C LYS A 192 -12.45 10.49 -22.64
N GLY A 193 -13.27 10.38 -21.59
CA GLY A 193 -13.59 11.50 -20.70
C GLY A 193 -14.49 12.54 -21.34
N GLN A 194 -15.02 13.46 -20.53
CA GLN A 194 -15.85 14.57 -20.99
C GLN A 194 -15.44 15.88 -20.32
N SER A 195 -15.01 16.85 -21.13
CA SER A 195 -14.69 18.20 -20.65
C SER A 195 -15.93 18.89 -20.07
N GLY A 196 -15.79 19.52 -18.91
CA GLY A 196 -16.86 20.31 -18.29
C GLY A 196 -17.96 19.50 -17.58
N ARG A 197 -17.80 18.19 -17.41
CA ARG A 197 -18.69 17.33 -16.62
C ARG A 197 -17.93 16.53 -15.57
N ARG A 198 -18.66 16.03 -14.57
CA ARG A 198 -18.11 15.07 -13.59
C ARG A 198 -17.72 13.78 -14.28
N ASP A 199 -16.62 13.19 -13.82
CA ASP A 199 -16.14 11.93 -14.35
C ASP A 199 -17.06 10.78 -13.94
N LEU A 200 -17.25 9.82 -14.85
CA LEU A 200 -18.05 8.62 -14.58
C LEU A 200 -17.37 7.69 -13.56
N PHE A 201 -16.07 7.86 -13.29
CA PHE A 201 -15.37 7.11 -12.25
C PHE A 201 -16.00 7.27 -10.85
N GLU A 202 -16.62 8.42 -10.51
CA GLU A 202 -17.37 8.58 -9.25
C GLU A 202 -18.53 7.58 -9.15
N ARG A 203 -19.27 7.40 -10.26
CA ARG A 203 -20.37 6.43 -10.33
C ARG A 203 -19.84 5.00 -10.24
N LEU A 204 -18.76 4.69 -10.96
CA LEU A 204 -18.13 3.36 -10.93
C LEU A 204 -17.61 3.03 -9.54
N TRP A 205 -17.05 4.00 -8.82
CA TRP A 205 -16.63 3.82 -7.43
C TRP A 205 -17.81 3.43 -6.53
N SER A 206 -18.95 4.12 -6.65
CA SER A 206 -20.15 3.81 -5.86
C SER A 206 -20.77 2.43 -6.16
N THR A 207 -20.57 1.91 -7.38
CA THR A 207 -21.18 0.66 -7.86
C THR A 207 -20.18 -0.49 -7.98
N ARG A 208 -18.89 -0.29 -7.66
CA ARG A 208 -17.78 -1.25 -7.84
C ARG A 208 -18.08 -2.66 -7.34
N ALA A 209 -18.76 -2.77 -6.20
CA ALA A 209 -19.03 -4.02 -5.50
C ALA A 209 -20.47 -4.55 -5.71
N ALA A 210 -21.26 -3.92 -6.59
CA ALA A 210 -22.65 -4.28 -6.85
C ALA A 210 -22.72 -5.42 -7.86
N GLN A 211 -22.79 -6.66 -7.36
CA GLN A 211 -22.64 -7.90 -8.14
C GLN A 211 -23.52 -8.02 -9.40
N SER A 212 -24.75 -7.49 -9.40
CA SER A 212 -25.64 -7.55 -10.57
C SER A 212 -25.72 -6.23 -11.36
N HIS A 213 -24.89 -5.24 -11.03
CA HIS A 213 -24.89 -3.95 -11.72
C HIS A 213 -23.94 -4.01 -12.93
N PRO A 214 -24.38 -3.66 -14.15
CA PRO A 214 -23.53 -3.71 -15.34
C PRO A 214 -22.31 -2.78 -15.31
N LEU A 215 -22.28 -1.81 -14.40
CA LEU A 215 -21.20 -0.84 -14.21
C LEU A 215 -20.41 -1.12 -12.92
N ASN A 216 -20.08 -2.40 -12.66
CA ASN A 216 -19.31 -2.83 -11.48
C ASN A 216 -17.79 -2.78 -11.76
N ALA A 217 -16.97 -3.38 -10.89
CA ALA A 217 -15.52 -3.44 -11.08
C ALA A 217 -15.04 -4.25 -12.32
N GLU A 218 -15.85 -5.18 -12.83
CA GLU A 218 -15.53 -5.92 -14.06
C GLU A 218 -15.69 -5.01 -15.28
N PHE A 219 -16.74 -4.18 -15.32
CA PHE A 219 -16.89 -3.15 -16.35
C PHE A 219 -15.73 -2.16 -16.35
N LEU A 220 -15.29 -1.70 -15.17
CA LEU A 220 -14.10 -0.85 -15.07
C LEU A 220 -12.87 -1.57 -15.64
N ASP A 221 -12.66 -2.83 -15.26
CA ASP A 221 -11.54 -3.64 -15.73
C ASP A 221 -11.50 -3.78 -17.26
N GLU A 222 -12.63 -4.09 -17.89
CA GLU A 222 -12.77 -4.14 -19.35
C GLU A 222 -12.36 -2.81 -20.00
N VAL A 223 -12.84 -1.69 -19.45
CA VAL A 223 -12.52 -0.35 -19.97
C VAL A 223 -11.03 -0.05 -19.82
N LEU A 224 -10.44 -0.27 -18.63
CA LEU A 224 -9.05 0.09 -18.36
C LEU A 224 -8.05 -0.81 -19.11
N ARG A 225 -8.38 -2.10 -19.32
CA ARG A 225 -7.56 -3.02 -20.15
C ARG A 225 -7.50 -2.60 -21.60
N SER A 226 -8.56 -1.98 -22.13
CA SER A 226 -8.60 -1.52 -23.52
C SER A 226 -7.69 -0.31 -23.82
N MET A 227 -7.19 0.36 -22.77
CA MET A 227 -6.35 1.55 -22.89
C MET A 227 -4.86 1.21 -22.98
N SER A 228 -4.12 2.04 -23.72
CA SER A 228 -2.67 2.13 -23.51
C SER A 228 -2.35 2.65 -22.11
N MET A 229 -1.15 2.37 -21.62
CA MET A 229 -0.70 2.84 -20.30
C MET A 229 -0.79 4.37 -20.17
N SER A 230 -0.42 5.13 -21.21
CA SER A 230 -0.46 6.59 -21.18
C SER A 230 -1.87 7.17 -21.22
N GLU A 231 -2.79 6.57 -22.00
CA GLU A 231 -4.21 6.94 -21.97
C GLU A 231 -4.83 6.67 -20.60
N ARG A 232 -4.52 5.51 -20.01
CA ARG A 232 -4.97 5.14 -18.67
C ARG A 232 -4.43 6.12 -17.63
N ASP A 233 -3.17 6.52 -17.75
CA ASP A 233 -2.55 7.46 -16.83
C ASP A 233 -3.19 8.84 -16.88
N LEU A 234 -3.50 9.34 -18.08
CA LEU A 234 -4.17 10.64 -18.27
C LEU A 234 -5.64 10.64 -17.84
N ARG A 235 -6.27 9.46 -17.72
CA ARG A 235 -7.69 9.30 -17.37
C ARG A 235 -7.87 8.78 -15.95
N TRP A 236 -7.61 7.50 -15.75
CA TRP A 236 -7.86 6.79 -14.50
C TRP A 236 -6.82 7.15 -13.44
N THR A 237 -5.53 7.04 -13.74
CA THR A 237 -4.48 7.30 -12.74
C THR A 237 -4.52 8.75 -12.27
N GLU A 238 -4.79 9.70 -13.18
CA GLU A 238 -4.96 11.10 -12.83
C GLU A 238 -6.22 11.36 -11.99
N TRP A 239 -7.33 10.67 -12.29
CA TRP A 239 -8.52 10.71 -11.41
C TRP A 239 -8.20 10.14 -10.02
N VAL A 240 -7.49 9.02 -9.93
CA VAL A 240 -7.03 8.44 -8.66
C VAL A 240 -6.15 9.42 -7.88
N ARG A 241 -5.19 10.07 -8.54
CA ARG A 241 -4.30 11.07 -7.93
C ARG A 241 -5.07 12.27 -7.37
N ARG A 242 -6.04 12.78 -8.13
CA ARG A 242 -6.86 13.94 -7.72
C ARG A 242 -7.81 13.63 -6.56
N ASN A 243 -8.23 12.37 -6.44
CA ASN A 243 -9.12 11.89 -5.36
C ASN A 243 -8.36 11.05 -4.31
N GLN A 244 -7.04 11.23 -4.20
CA GLN A 244 -6.18 10.35 -3.40
C GLN A 244 -6.57 10.27 -1.91
N ASP A 245 -7.08 11.36 -1.33
CA ASP A 245 -7.43 11.40 0.09
C ASP A 245 -8.65 10.52 0.38
N GLU A 246 -9.73 10.68 -0.40
CA GLU A 246 -10.95 9.88 -0.28
C GLU A 246 -10.71 8.39 -0.62
N LEU A 247 -9.90 8.13 -1.66
CA LEU A 247 -9.51 6.77 -2.02
C LEU A 247 -8.63 6.12 -0.96
N LEU A 248 -7.73 6.87 -0.32
CA LEU A 248 -6.91 6.34 0.77
C LEU A 248 -7.76 5.95 1.98
N GLU A 249 -8.79 6.73 2.32
CA GLU A 249 -9.74 6.38 3.38
C GLU A 249 -10.52 5.10 3.04
N ASP A 250 -10.98 4.93 1.80
CA ASP A 250 -11.66 3.72 1.35
C ASP A 250 -10.74 2.49 1.39
N ILE A 251 -9.49 2.63 0.95
CA ILE A 251 -8.51 1.53 0.99
C ILE A 251 -8.19 1.13 2.43
N LYS A 252 -8.01 2.10 3.34
CA LYS A 252 -7.81 1.80 4.77
C LYS A 252 -9.02 1.09 5.38
N TYR A 253 -10.24 1.52 5.03
CA TYR A 253 -11.46 0.83 5.44
C TYR A 253 -11.50 -0.62 4.93
N LEU A 254 -11.14 -0.87 3.67
CA LEU A 254 -11.06 -2.22 3.11
C LEU A 254 -9.95 -3.05 3.77
N GLU A 255 -8.80 -2.45 4.06
CA GLU A 255 -7.69 -3.07 4.77
C GLU A 255 -8.14 -3.57 6.15
N GLU A 256 -8.74 -2.71 6.97
CA GLU A 256 -9.28 -3.08 8.29
C GLU A 256 -10.35 -4.16 8.18
N ARG A 257 -11.23 -4.04 7.18
CA ARG A 257 -12.29 -5.02 6.92
C ARG A 257 -11.71 -6.40 6.61
N TRP A 258 -10.70 -6.49 5.75
CA TRP A 258 -10.08 -7.77 5.36
C TRP A 258 -9.14 -8.33 6.43
N ARG A 259 -8.55 -7.48 7.28
CA ARG A 259 -7.82 -7.90 8.47
C ARG A 259 -8.75 -8.47 9.56
N SER A 260 -10.01 -8.05 9.59
CA SER A 260 -11.01 -8.53 10.56
C SER A 260 -11.42 -10.00 10.34
N ASN A 261 -12.03 -10.63 11.35
CA ASN A 261 -12.54 -12.01 11.27
C ASN A 261 -13.91 -12.16 10.58
N GLN A 262 -14.44 -11.13 9.91
CA GLN A 262 -15.73 -11.22 9.21
C GLN A 262 -15.66 -12.15 7.99
N PRO A 263 -16.71 -12.93 7.65
CA PRO A 263 -16.74 -13.74 6.43
C PRO A 263 -16.61 -12.89 5.17
N LEU A 264 -15.79 -13.34 4.21
CA LEU A 264 -15.77 -12.75 2.88
C LEU A 264 -17.04 -13.17 2.12
N ASN A 265 -17.50 -12.30 1.23
CA ASN A 265 -18.59 -12.58 0.31
C ASN A 265 -18.13 -12.26 -1.13
N PRO A 266 -18.86 -12.66 -2.17
CA PRO A 266 -18.43 -12.46 -3.57
C PRO A 266 -18.15 -11.00 -3.96
N ARG A 267 -18.73 -10.02 -3.25
CA ARG A 267 -18.47 -8.59 -3.49
C ARG A 267 -17.04 -8.19 -3.12
N GLU A 268 -16.38 -8.95 -2.28
CA GLU A 268 -14.99 -8.68 -1.89
C GLU A 268 -14.03 -8.95 -3.06
N GLN A 269 -14.32 -9.90 -3.95
CA GLN A 269 -13.52 -10.11 -5.17
C GLN A 269 -13.62 -8.92 -6.14
N LEU A 270 -14.83 -8.33 -6.29
CA LEU A 270 -15.01 -7.10 -7.06
C LEU A 270 -14.25 -5.91 -6.44
N ARG A 271 -14.23 -5.83 -5.11
CA ARG A 271 -13.43 -4.81 -4.40
C ARG A 271 -11.93 -5.05 -4.59
N ALA A 272 -11.45 -6.29 -4.51
CA ALA A 272 -10.05 -6.62 -4.77
C ALA A 272 -9.64 -6.22 -6.19
N ARG A 273 -10.47 -6.49 -7.21
CA ARG A 273 -10.26 -6.02 -8.59
C ARG A 273 -10.22 -4.49 -8.69
N TRP A 274 -11.08 -3.78 -7.97
CA TRP A 274 -11.00 -2.32 -7.87
C TRP A 274 -9.69 -1.85 -7.23
N VAL A 275 -9.28 -2.46 -6.10
CA VAL A 275 -8.02 -2.15 -5.42
C VAL A 275 -6.81 -2.42 -6.33
N MET A 276 -6.81 -3.52 -7.10
CA MET A 276 -5.77 -3.82 -8.09
C MET A 276 -5.58 -2.65 -9.07
N TRP A 277 -6.67 -2.05 -9.58
CA TRP A 277 -6.56 -0.90 -10.48
C TRP A 277 -6.06 0.38 -9.80
N THR A 278 -6.17 0.51 -8.48
CA THR A 278 -5.56 1.65 -7.76
C THR A 278 -4.04 1.59 -7.74
N LEU A 279 -3.43 0.43 -8.01
CA LEU A 279 -1.96 0.25 -8.04
C LEU A 279 -1.27 1.06 -9.15
N THR A 280 -2.00 1.53 -10.17
CA THR A 280 -1.43 2.39 -11.23
C THR A 280 -0.98 3.76 -10.71
N THR A 281 -1.42 4.16 -9.51
CA THR A 281 -1.20 5.49 -8.92
C THR A 281 0.26 5.89 -8.80
N THR A 282 0.53 7.19 -8.93
CA THR A 282 1.82 7.80 -8.62
C THR A 282 1.92 8.28 -7.15
N VAL A 283 0.85 8.11 -6.37
CA VAL A 283 0.80 8.39 -4.93
C VAL A 283 1.34 7.17 -4.18
N ARG A 284 2.62 7.20 -3.78
CA ARG A 284 3.29 6.03 -3.15
C ARG A 284 2.53 5.46 -1.95
N LEU A 285 2.09 6.31 -1.02
CA LEU A 285 1.36 5.87 0.18
C LEU A 285 0.06 5.13 -0.19
N LEU A 286 -0.69 5.62 -1.19
CA LEU A 286 -1.91 4.97 -1.65
C LEU A 286 -1.61 3.61 -2.28
N ARG A 287 -0.55 3.52 -3.11
CA ARG A 287 -0.12 2.25 -3.71
C ARG A 287 0.32 1.23 -2.65
N ASP A 288 1.04 1.66 -1.63
CA ASP A 288 1.50 0.79 -0.55
C ASP A 288 0.32 0.28 0.28
N HIS A 289 -0.65 1.14 0.62
CA HIS A 289 -1.88 0.71 1.29
C HIS A 289 -2.73 -0.22 0.41
N ALA A 290 -2.82 0.04 -0.90
CA ALA A 290 -3.51 -0.86 -1.82
C ALA A 290 -2.84 -2.24 -1.88
N THR A 291 -1.50 -2.27 -1.92
CA THR A 291 -0.70 -3.51 -1.85
C THR A 291 -0.98 -4.27 -0.54
N ARG A 292 -0.99 -3.55 0.61
CA ARG A 292 -1.25 -4.16 1.93
C ARG A 292 -2.69 -4.64 2.09
N ALA A 293 -3.66 -3.91 1.52
CA ALA A 293 -5.05 -4.34 1.49
C ALA A 293 -5.19 -5.65 0.68
N LEU A 294 -4.55 -5.76 -0.48
CA LEU A 294 -4.51 -7.00 -1.27
C LEU A 294 -3.81 -8.14 -0.53
N TYR A 295 -2.75 -7.86 0.23
CA TYR A 295 -2.12 -8.82 1.14
C TYR A 295 -3.13 -9.35 2.18
N TRP A 296 -3.87 -8.47 2.88
CA TRP A 296 -4.87 -8.91 3.86
C TRP A 296 -6.05 -9.66 3.23
N PHE A 297 -6.47 -9.27 2.02
CA PHE A 297 -7.44 -10.03 1.23
C PHE A 297 -6.92 -11.44 0.93
N GLY A 298 -5.68 -11.56 0.47
CA GLY A 298 -5.05 -12.84 0.16
C GLY A 298 -4.80 -13.72 1.38
N CYS A 299 -4.53 -13.14 2.56
CA CYS A 299 -4.45 -13.90 3.81
C CYS A 299 -5.77 -14.62 4.15
N ARG A 300 -6.90 -14.12 3.63
CA ARG A 300 -8.25 -14.66 3.84
C ARG A 300 -8.72 -15.57 2.70
N ASP A 301 -8.38 -15.24 1.46
CA ASP A 301 -8.69 -16.02 0.25
C ASP A 301 -7.47 -16.08 -0.69
N PRO A 302 -6.47 -16.94 -0.38
CA PRO A 302 -5.24 -17.04 -1.17
C PRO A 302 -5.51 -17.36 -2.63
N LYS A 303 -6.48 -18.26 -2.89
CA LYS A 303 -6.81 -18.71 -4.23
C LYS A 303 -7.35 -17.56 -5.09
N ALA A 304 -8.27 -16.75 -4.56
CA ALA A 304 -8.79 -15.60 -5.30
C ALA A 304 -7.70 -14.54 -5.57
N LEU A 305 -6.77 -14.30 -4.64
CA LEU A 305 -5.64 -13.41 -4.90
C LEU A 305 -4.71 -13.98 -5.99
N PHE A 306 -4.41 -15.28 -5.94
CA PHE A 306 -3.57 -15.94 -6.95
C PHE A 306 -4.19 -15.88 -8.34
N GLU A 307 -5.49 -16.15 -8.47
CA GLU A 307 -6.22 -16.03 -9.74
C GLU A 307 -6.23 -14.58 -10.25
N LEU A 308 -6.47 -13.60 -9.38
CA LEU A 308 -6.42 -12.17 -9.75
C LEU A 308 -5.01 -11.73 -10.16
N THR A 309 -3.96 -12.29 -9.53
CA THR A 309 -2.57 -11.99 -9.90
C THR A 309 -2.21 -12.54 -11.27
N LEU A 310 -2.59 -13.78 -11.59
CA LEU A 310 -2.39 -14.33 -12.94
C LEU A 310 -3.12 -13.47 -14.00
N ASP A 311 -4.37 -13.10 -13.74
CA ASP A 311 -5.15 -12.21 -14.60
C ASP A 311 -4.51 -10.80 -14.75
N SER A 312 -3.77 -10.34 -13.74
CA SER A 312 -3.09 -9.04 -13.76
C SER A 312 -1.83 -9.02 -14.61
N LEU A 313 -1.23 -10.18 -14.95
CA LEU A 313 -0.01 -10.24 -15.76
C LEU A 313 -0.21 -9.68 -17.18
N ASP A 314 -1.44 -9.75 -17.69
CA ASP A 314 -1.85 -9.15 -18.97
C ASP A 314 -1.94 -7.62 -18.95
N ILE A 315 -1.86 -6.96 -17.79
CA ILE A 315 -2.00 -5.52 -17.68
C ILE A 315 -0.70 -4.83 -18.12
N ASN A 316 -0.79 -3.99 -19.15
CA ASN A 316 0.34 -3.27 -19.76
C ASN A 316 0.98 -2.15 -18.90
N ASP A 317 0.65 -2.05 -17.61
CA ASP A 317 1.26 -1.13 -16.64
C ASP A 317 1.96 -1.96 -15.55
N PRO A 318 3.30 -2.10 -15.62
CA PRO A 318 4.06 -3.00 -14.73
C PRO A 318 3.90 -2.75 -13.23
N TYR A 319 3.47 -1.57 -12.79
CA TYR A 319 3.16 -1.33 -11.37
C TYR A 319 2.08 -2.27 -10.83
N VAL A 320 1.12 -2.68 -11.67
CA VAL A 320 0.01 -3.54 -11.27
C VAL A 320 0.49 -4.98 -11.01
N PRO A 321 1.00 -5.73 -12.01
CA PRO A 321 1.45 -7.10 -11.77
C PRO A 321 2.64 -7.16 -10.81
N GLU A 322 3.53 -6.17 -10.76
CA GLU A 322 4.60 -6.12 -9.76
C GLU A 322 4.04 -6.14 -8.33
N ARG A 323 3.07 -5.28 -8.01
CA ARG A 323 2.50 -5.21 -6.65
C ARG A 323 1.54 -6.37 -6.35
N MET A 324 0.89 -6.96 -7.36
CA MET A 324 0.12 -8.19 -7.20
C MET A 324 1.03 -9.39 -6.87
N LEU A 325 2.17 -9.52 -7.57
CA LEU A 325 3.20 -10.52 -7.25
C LEU A 325 3.81 -10.28 -5.86
N ALA A 326 4.07 -9.01 -5.50
CA ALA A 326 4.54 -8.64 -4.17
C ALA A 326 3.54 -9.08 -3.09
N ALA A 327 2.25 -8.79 -3.24
CA ALA A 327 1.22 -9.21 -2.30
C ALA A 327 1.13 -10.75 -2.19
N CYS A 328 1.23 -11.47 -3.31
CA CYS A 328 1.27 -12.94 -3.31
C CYS A 328 2.49 -13.50 -2.56
N TYR A 329 3.66 -12.91 -2.79
CA TYR A 329 4.87 -13.32 -2.08
C TYR A 329 4.76 -13.02 -0.59
N GLY A 330 4.23 -11.84 -0.24
CA GLY A 330 3.89 -11.46 1.13
C GLY A 330 3.05 -12.50 1.84
N ILE A 331 1.89 -12.89 1.27
CA ILE A 331 1.03 -13.88 1.92
C ILE A 331 1.68 -15.27 1.98
N ALA A 332 2.49 -15.63 0.98
CA ALA A 332 3.23 -16.89 1.00
C ALA A 332 4.21 -16.92 2.18
N MET A 333 5.02 -15.86 2.37
CA MET A 333 5.93 -15.72 3.51
C MET A 333 5.20 -15.77 4.84
N SER A 334 4.03 -15.12 4.92
CA SER A 334 3.27 -15.01 6.17
C SER A 334 2.57 -16.30 6.60
N LEU A 335 2.21 -17.18 5.66
CA LEU A 335 1.31 -18.31 5.93
C LEU A 335 1.89 -19.69 5.61
N TRP A 336 3.02 -19.81 4.91
CA TRP A 336 3.54 -21.12 4.49
C TRP A 336 3.79 -22.05 5.69
N ALA A 337 4.32 -21.53 6.80
CA ALA A 337 4.58 -22.28 8.04
C ALA A 337 3.47 -22.15 9.09
N ASP A 338 2.59 -21.16 8.97
CA ASP A 338 1.53 -20.90 9.94
C ASP A 338 0.45 -22.01 9.90
N PRO A 339 0.05 -22.61 11.03
CA PRO A 339 -1.05 -23.58 11.08
C PRO A 339 -2.34 -23.11 10.38
N ARG A 340 -2.63 -21.81 10.40
CA ARG A 340 -3.78 -21.16 9.74
C ARG A 340 -3.68 -21.16 8.21
N GLY A 341 -2.46 -21.27 7.65
CA GLY A 341 -2.17 -21.22 6.22
C GLY A 341 -2.52 -22.47 5.40
N LYS A 342 -3.45 -23.31 5.87
CA LYS A 342 -3.80 -24.59 5.22
C LYS A 342 -4.27 -24.43 3.77
N GLU A 343 -5.15 -23.45 3.51
CA GLU A 343 -5.63 -23.20 2.15
C GLU A 343 -4.55 -22.61 1.25
N LEU A 344 -3.68 -21.76 1.80
CA LEU A 344 -2.50 -21.25 1.07
C LEU A 344 -1.57 -22.40 0.65
N ARG A 345 -1.19 -23.27 1.59
CA ARG A 345 -0.33 -24.44 1.29
C ARG A 345 -0.91 -25.36 0.21
N ARG A 346 -2.23 -25.45 0.12
CA ARG A 346 -2.92 -26.23 -0.93
C ARG A 346 -2.87 -25.56 -2.29
N ALA A 347 -3.06 -24.24 -2.35
CA ALA A 347 -3.14 -23.49 -3.60
C ALA A 347 -1.77 -23.09 -4.16
N LEU A 348 -0.78 -22.88 -3.29
CA LEU A 348 0.55 -22.36 -3.63
C LEU A 348 1.31 -23.20 -4.67
N PRO A 349 1.35 -24.55 -4.61
CA PRO A 349 2.05 -25.37 -5.61
C PRO A 349 1.52 -25.20 -7.04
N GLU A 350 0.19 -25.22 -7.21
CA GLU A 350 -0.44 -25.03 -8.53
C GLU A 350 -0.21 -23.61 -9.05
N PHE A 351 -0.35 -22.60 -8.18
CA PHE A 351 -0.10 -21.21 -8.52
C PHE A 351 1.35 -20.98 -8.97
N ALA A 352 2.33 -21.50 -8.23
CA ALA A 352 3.74 -21.38 -8.60
C ALA A 352 4.04 -22.04 -9.95
N ASN A 353 3.54 -23.25 -10.20
CA ASN A 353 3.75 -23.89 -11.50
C ASN A 353 3.13 -23.08 -12.65
N LYS A 354 1.96 -22.47 -12.45
CA LYS A 354 1.37 -21.54 -13.44
C LYS A 354 2.23 -20.30 -13.64
N LEU A 355 2.75 -19.66 -12.57
CA LEU A 355 3.67 -18.53 -12.70
C LEU A 355 4.91 -18.89 -13.53
N VAL A 356 5.45 -20.09 -13.35
CA VAL A 356 6.57 -20.58 -14.17
C VAL A 356 6.21 -20.64 -15.65
N ASP A 357 5.03 -21.18 -15.98
CA ASP A 357 4.52 -21.24 -17.35
C ASP A 357 4.25 -19.85 -17.96
N GLU A 358 3.74 -18.93 -17.15
CA GLU A 358 3.36 -17.58 -17.58
C GLU A 358 4.55 -16.62 -17.73
N MET A 359 5.63 -16.80 -16.95
CA MET A 359 6.73 -15.81 -16.86
C MET A 359 8.12 -16.33 -17.22
N PHE A 360 8.41 -17.62 -17.07
CA PHE A 360 9.80 -18.11 -17.05
C PHE A 360 10.15 -19.09 -18.17
N VAL A 361 9.22 -19.94 -18.64
CA VAL A 361 9.54 -20.88 -19.71
C VAL A 361 9.81 -20.17 -21.06
N PRO A 362 10.55 -20.77 -22.00
CA PRO A 362 10.74 -20.19 -23.33
C PRO A 362 9.41 -19.92 -24.04
N GLY A 363 9.22 -18.68 -24.49
CA GLY A 363 7.97 -18.26 -25.15
C GLY A 363 6.81 -17.96 -24.20
N ALA A 364 7.07 -17.89 -22.89
CA ALA A 364 6.08 -17.49 -21.89
C ALA A 364 5.47 -16.11 -22.23
N PRO A 365 4.13 -15.96 -22.16
CA PRO A 365 3.42 -14.77 -22.64
C PRO A 365 3.72 -13.51 -21.81
N HIS A 366 4.10 -13.66 -20.55
CA HIS A 366 4.39 -12.58 -19.61
C HIS A 366 5.86 -12.55 -19.19
N ALA A 367 6.76 -13.09 -20.02
CA ALA A 367 8.19 -13.02 -19.80
C ALA A 367 8.68 -11.57 -19.72
N THR A 368 9.46 -11.24 -18.69
CA THR A 368 9.91 -9.87 -18.44
C THR A 368 11.33 -9.83 -17.90
N ARG A 369 12.06 -8.75 -18.22
CA ARG A 369 13.35 -8.41 -17.60
C ARG A 369 13.19 -7.62 -16.29
N HIS A 370 11.97 -7.27 -15.91
CA HIS A 370 11.70 -6.49 -14.69
C HIS A 370 12.18 -7.24 -13.43
N ILE A 371 13.20 -6.71 -12.75
CA ILE A 371 13.88 -7.43 -11.66
C ILE A 371 12.96 -7.75 -10.47
N LEU A 372 12.11 -6.82 -10.04
CA LEU A 372 11.23 -7.03 -8.88
C LEU A 372 10.13 -8.07 -9.15
N MET A 373 9.45 -7.99 -10.29
CA MET A 373 8.46 -9.01 -10.72
C MET A 373 9.06 -10.41 -10.70
N ARG A 374 10.27 -10.57 -11.26
CA ARG A 374 10.97 -11.86 -11.23
C ARG A 374 11.32 -12.29 -9.81
N ASP A 375 11.87 -11.40 -8.98
CA ASP A 375 12.25 -11.74 -7.61
C ASP A 375 11.05 -12.21 -6.78
N TYR A 376 9.90 -11.52 -6.87
CA TYR A 376 8.67 -11.92 -6.18
C TYR A 376 8.15 -13.28 -6.69
N ALA A 377 8.11 -13.50 -8.01
CA ALA A 377 7.64 -14.76 -8.58
C ALA A 377 8.58 -15.95 -8.24
N LEU A 378 9.90 -15.71 -8.22
CA LEU A 378 10.88 -16.71 -7.78
C LEU A 378 10.75 -17.01 -6.29
N GLY A 379 10.53 -15.99 -5.44
CA GLY A 379 10.27 -16.18 -4.02
C GLY A 379 9.02 -17.00 -3.73
N VAL A 380 7.93 -16.78 -4.48
CA VAL A 380 6.72 -17.62 -4.44
C VAL A 380 7.06 -19.06 -4.83
N THR A 381 7.84 -19.25 -5.90
CA THR A 381 8.24 -20.57 -6.41
C THR A 381 9.12 -21.34 -5.42
N GLU A 382 10.02 -20.63 -4.75
CA GLU A 382 10.89 -21.17 -3.70
C GLU A 382 10.09 -21.69 -2.50
N LEU A 383 9.14 -20.89 -2.01
CA LEU A 383 8.23 -21.31 -0.93
C LEU A 383 7.31 -22.46 -1.35
N ALA A 384 6.81 -22.45 -2.59
CA ALA A 384 5.99 -23.53 -3.12
C ALA A 384 6.76 -24.86 -3.13
N THR A 385 8.01 -24.83 -3.57
CA THR A 385 8.90 -26.01 -3.59
C THR A 385 9.22 -26.50 -2.18
N ARG A 386 9.30 -25.60 -1.20
CA ARG A 386 9.45 -25.95 0.22
C ARG A 386 8.21 -26.64 0.78
N VAL A 387 7.02 -26.17 0.41
CA VAL A 387 5.73 -26.73 0.85
C VAL A 387 5.45 -28.09 0.18
N ALA A 388 5.75 -28.20 -1.11
CA ALA A 388 5.53 -29.40 -1.91
C ALA A 388 6.73 -29.65 -2.84
N PRO A 389 7.74 -30.42 -2.38
CA PRO A 389 8.88 -30.77 -3.22
C PRO A 389 8.43 -31.44 -4.52
N GLY A 390 8.95 -30.96 -5.66
CA GLY A 390 8.58 -31.45 -6.99
C GLY A 390 7.30 -30.84 -7.58
N CYS A 391 6.72 -29.80 -6.96
CA CYS A 391 5.58 -29.09 -7.57
C CYS A 391 5.93 -28.38 -8.88
N ILE A 392 7.21 -28.05 -9.07
CA ILE A 392 7.76 -27.56 -10.33
C ILE A 392 8.46 -28.73 -11.03
N PRO A 393 8.05 -29.09 -12.26
CA PRO A 393 8.69 -30.15 -13.03
C PRO A 393 10.19 -29.91 -13.26
N ASP A 394 10.98 -30.98 -13.27
CA ASP A 394 12.43 -30.93 -13.42
C ASP A 394 12.86 -30.23 -14.72
N GLU A 395 12.10 -30.40 -15.81
CA GLU A 395 12.38 -29.74 -17.09
C GLU A 395 12.26 -28.21 -17.03
N LYS A 396 11.55 -27.66 -16.03
CA LYS A 396 11.38 -26.21 -15.86
C LYS A 396 12.40 -25.59 -14.91
N GLN A 397 13.08 -26.39 -14.08
CA GLN A 397 14.01 -25.90 -13.06
C GLN A 397 15.14 -25.05 -13.64
N GLY A 398 15.64 -25.40 -14.83
CA GLY A 398 16.69 -24.66 -15.54
C GLY A 398 16.29 -23.24 -15.96
N TYR A 399 15.00 -22.89 -15.94
CA TYR A 399 14.50 -21.57 -16.31
C TYR A 399 14.29 -20.63 -15.12
N LEU A 400 14.54 -21.08 -13.88
CA LEU A 400 14.30 -20.32 -12.65
C LEU A 400 15.54 -19.62 -12.10
N GLN A 401 16.63 -19.60 -12.87
CA GLN A 401 17.90 -19.01 -12.46
C GLN A 401 18.45 -18.08 -13.55
N PRO A 402 19.16 -17.00 -13.17
CA PRO A 402 19.87 -16.16 -14.14
C PRO A 402 20.88 -16.99 -14.93
N PRO A 403 21.19 -16.61 -16.19
CA PRO A 403 20.96 -15.29 -16.80
C PRO A 403 19.64 -15.09 -17.60
N PHE A 404 18.68 -16.01 -17.53
CA PHE A 404 17.39 -15.91 -18.27
C PHE A 404 17.53 -15.50 -19.74
N ASN A 405 18.55 -16.03 -20.44
CA ASN A 405 18.94 -15.59 -21.79
C ASN A 405 17.85 -15.74 -22.86
N HIS A 406 16.88 -16.61 -22.63
CA HIS A 406 15.73 -16.84 -23.51
C HIS A 406 14.66 -15.74 -23.43
N ILE A 407 14.69 -14.88 -22.41
CA ILE A 407 13.77 -13.75 -22.28
C ILE A 407 14.29 -12.57 -23.13
N PRO A 408 13.53 -12.02 -24.08
CA PRO A 408 13.98 -10.89 -24.88
C PRO A 408 14.29 -9.64 -24.05
N SER A 409 15.29 -8.86 -24.45
CA SER A 409 15.51 -7.51 -23.88
C SER A 409 14.58 -6.51 -24.57
N PRO A 410 13.86 -5.64 -23.84
CA PRO A 410 13.08 -4.56 -24.44
C PRO A 410 13.96 -3.39 -24.92
N PHE A 411 15.27 -3.44 -24.66
CA PHE A 411 16.22 -2.39 -25.03
C PHE A 411 16.99 -2.77 -26.30
N PRO A 412 16.94 -1.96 -27.36
CA PRO A 412 17.76 -2.15 -28.55
C PRO A 412 19.24 -1.78 -28.28
N ASP A 413 20.11 -2.08 -29.25
CA ASP A 413 21.49 -1.59 -29.24
C ASP A 413 21.50 -0.05 -29.13
N PRO A 414 22.23 0.54 -28.16
CA PRO A 414 22.25 1.99 -27.95
C PRO A 414 22.71 2.78 -29.19
N LYS A 415 23.52 2.18 -30.08
CA LYS A 415 23.97 2.82 -31.33
C LYS A 415 22.86 2.99 -32.35
N GLY A 416 21.80 2.18 -32.25
CA GLY A 416 20.62 2.25 -33.13
C GLY A 416 19.57 3.26 -32.67
N ILE A 417 19.72 3.87 -31.50
CA ILE A 417 18.77 4.83 -30.93
C ILE A 417 19.15 6.23 -31.41
N SER A 418 18.27 6.88 -32.17
CA SER A 418 18.43 8.28 -32.60
C SER A 418 17.88 9.27 -31.56
N ASP A 419 18.25 10.55 -31.66
CA ASP A 419 17.70 11.58 -30.75
C ASP A 419 16.19 11.78 -30.92
N SER A 420 15.66 11.52 -32.12
CA SER A 420 14.22 11.56 -32.38
C SER A 420 13.46 10.44 -31.64
N ASP A 421 14.10 9.30 -31.39
CA ASP A 421 13.47 8.16 -30.72
C ASP A 421 13.26 8.43 -29.22
N ILE A 422 14.07 9.31 -28.64
CA ILE A 422 14.05 9.64 -27.21
C ILE A 422 13.51 11.04 -26.92
N ALA A 423 13.31 11.89 -27.93
CA ALA A 423 12.87 13.28 -27.75
C ALA A 423 11.61 13.42 -26.88
N LYS A 424 10.68 12.48 -26.98
CA LYS A 424 9.45 12.46 -26.17
C LYS A 424 9.69 12.19 -24.68
N ALA A 425 10.80 11.57 -24.30
CA ALA A 425 11.18 11.32 -22.92
C ALA A 425 11.78 12.54 -22.21
N GLU A 426 11.88 13.70 -22.88
CA GLU A 426 12.38 14.93 -22.28
C GLU A 426 11.70 15.24 -20.93
N GLY A 427 12.49 15.58 -19.91
CA GLY A 427 12.00 15.89 -18.56
C GLY A 427 11.53 14.69 -17.73
N SER A 428 11.52 13.47 -18.27
CA SER A 428 11.14 12.28 -17.49
C SER A 428 12.16 11.98 -16.38
N ILE A 429 13.45 11.97 -16.72
CA ILE A 429 14.58 11.70 -15.82
C ILE A 429 15.13 13.01 -15.25
N HIS A 430 14.99 13.22 -13.94
CA HIS A 430 15.61 14.33 -13.22
C HIS A 430 17.02 14.00 -12.73
N MET A 431 17.78 15.02 -12.31
CA MET A 431 19.19 14.93 -11.94
C MET A 431 19.49 13.83 -10.92
N ASP A 432 18.77 13.75 -9.79
CA ASP A 432 19.03 12.74 -8.76
C ASP A 432 18.77 11.31 -9.26
N PHE A 433 17.68 11.10 -10.00
CA PHE A 433 17.35 9.80 -10.58
C PHE A 433 18.42 9.38 -11.60
N GLY A 434 18.81 10.32 -12.47
CA GLY A 434 19.88 10.08 -13.42
C GLY A 434 21.22 9.82 -12.73
N ASN A 435 21.52 10.51 -11.64
CA ASN A 435 22.83 10.48 -11.01
C ASN A 435 23.03 9.29 -10.06
N TYR A 436 22.09 9.07 -9.15
CA TYR A 436 22.22 8.10 -8.06
C TYR A 436 21.55 6.76 -8.42
N THR A 437 20.39 6.79 -9.08
CA THR A 437 19.64 5.57 -9.42
C THR A 437 20.22 4.92 -10.69
N ILE A 438 20.15 5.58 -11.85
CA ILE A 438 20.73 5.05 -13.10
C ILE A 438 22.25 4.93 -12.98
N GLY A 439 22.90 5.91 -12.36
CA GLY A 439 24.34 5.88 -12.13
C GLY A 439 24.81 4.67 -11.34
N GLY A 440 24.00 4.18 -10.39
CA GLY A 440 24.29 2.97 -9.59
C GLY A 440 24.28 1.67 -10.39
N LEU A 441 23.86 1.68 -11.66
CA LEU A 441 23.93 0.54 -12.56
C LEU A 441 25.27 0.41 -13.28
N ILE A 442 26.11 1.45 -13.24
CA ILE A 442 27.30 1.57 -14.08
C ILE A 442 28.55 1.33 -13.22
N PRO A 443 29.28 0.22 -13.45
CA PRO A 443 30.55 -0.03 -12.78
C PRO A 443 31.53 1.13 -12.99
N ASP A 444 32.33 1.43 -11.97
CA ASP A 444 33.41 2.43 -11.97
C ASP A 444 33.00 3.88 -12.31
N ARG A 445 31.69 4.18 -12.39
CA ARG A 445 31.19 5.54 -12.59
C ARG A 445 31.17 6.31 -11.28
N ARG A 446 31.76 7.51 -11.27
CA ARG A 446 31.64 8.45 -10.13
C ARG A 446 30.31 9.20 -10.16
N ASN A 447 29.85 9.63 -8.98
CA ASN A 447 28.72 10.56 -8.90
C ASN A 447 29.02 11.82 -9.73
N TYR A 448 28.01 12.29 -10.47
CA TYR A 448 28.01 13.43 -11.39
C TYR A 448 28.86 13.27 -12.66
N ASP A 449 29.42 12.08 -12.92
CA ASP A 449 30.06 11.77 -14.20
C ASP A 449 29.00 11.38 -15.25
N PHE A 450 28.43 12.40 -15.92
CA PHE A 450 27.41 12.21 -16.96
C PHE A 450 28.01 11.94 -18.36
N ASP A 451 29.33 12.11 -18.51
CA ASP A 451 30.04 11.90 -19.77
C ASP A 451 30.56 10.47 -19.94
N ASN A 452 30.52 9.64 -18.87
CA ASN A 452 30.82 8.21 -18.93
C ASN A 452 30.07 7.53 -20.10
N PRO A 453 30.78 6.85 -21.02
CA PRO A 453 30.16 6.26 -22.21
C PRO A 453 29.05 5.24 -21.90
N ALA A 454 29.29 4.33 -20.96
CA ALA A 454 28.31 3.31 -20.57
C ALA A 454 27.07 3.92 -19.92
N TYR A 455 27.25 4.99 -19.12
CA TYR A 455 26.14 5.74 -18.57
C TYR A 455 25.26 6.36 -19.65
N ARG A 456 25.87 7.01 -20.66
CA ARG A 456 25.14 7.63 -21.78
C ARG A 456 24.36 6.59 -22.58
N GLU A 457 24.96 5.44 -22.85
CA GLU A 457 24.32 4.32 -23.54
C GLU A 457 23.11 3.78 -22.76
N VAL A 458 23.29 3.44 -21.47
CA VAL A 458 22.22 2.92 -20.60
C VAL A 458 21.10 3.95 -20.43
N ARG A 459 21.45 5.22 -20.23
CA ARG A 459 20.46 6.29 -20.12
C ARG A 459 19.62 6.41 -21.39
N ARG A 460 20.24 6.37 -22.58
CA ARG A 460 19.51 6.42 -23.86
C ARG A 460 18.56 5.23 -24.03
N GLN A 461 18.98 4.04 -23.62
CA GLN A 461 18.12 2.85 -23.64
C GLN A 461 16.92 3.00 -22.69
N ILE A 462 17.12 3.53 -21.49
CA ILE A 462 16.04 3.83 -20.55
C ILE A 462 15.08 4.87 -21.13
N GLU A 463 15.60 5.98 -21.69
CA GLU A 463 14.78 7.02 -22.34
C GLU A 463 13.98 6.46 -23.52
N TYR A 464 14.58 5.59 -24.34
CA TYR A 464 13.88 4.88 -25.41
C TYR A 464 12.72 4.04 -24.86
N ARG A 465 12.97 3.26 -23.81
CA ARG A 465 11.93 2.43 -23.19
C ARG A 465 10.80 3.26 -22.58
N ILE A 466 11.11 4.41 -21.97
CA ILE A 466 10.10 5.38 -21.50
C ILE A 466 9.16 5.80 -22.63
N VAL A 467 9.70 6.09 -23.83
CA VAL A 467 8.88 6.43 -25.01
C VAL A 467 8.05 5.23 -25.49
N GLN A 468 8.62 4.02 -25.52
CA GLN A 468 7.90 2.80 -25.91
C GLN A 468 6.75 2.43 -24.97
N LEU A 469 6.88 2.75 -23.68
CA LEU A 469 5.80 2.62 -22.70
C LEU A 469 4.66 3.63 -22.93
N GLY A 470 4.87 4.66 -23.77
CA GLY A 470 3.86 5.63 -24.18
C GLY A 470 4.00 7.02 -23.55
N TYR A 471 5.05 7.27 -22.77
CA TYR A 471 5.27 8.62 -22.20
C TYR A 471 5.61 9.63 -23.30
N SER A 472 5.04 10.82 -23.19
CA SER A 472 5.39 11.98 -24.00
C SER A 472 5.37 13.25 -23.16
N SER A 473 6.48 13.99 -23.17
CA SER A 473 6.60 15.30 -22.53
C SER A 473 5.45 16.24 -22.93
N SER A 474 5.02 16.22 -24.20
CA SER A 474 3.90 17.04 -24.68
C SER A 474 2.56 16.76 -23.99
N GLN A 475 2.35 15.56 -23.44
CA GLN A 475 1.12 15.17 -22.77
C GLN A 475 1.23 15.33 -21.24
N PHE A 476 2.40 15.05 -20.67
CA PHE A 476 2.57 14.98 -19.21
C PHE A 476 3.27 16.18 -18.59
N ALA A 477 3.98 17.03 -19.34
CA ALA A 477 4.84 18.07 -18.76
C ALA A 477 4.08 19.07 -17.86
N GLU A 478 2.87 19.47 -18.22
CA GLU A 478 2.06 20.37 -17.37
C GLU A 478 1.65 19.69 -16.06
N ILE A 479 1.21 18.43 -16.12
CA ILE A 479 0.82 17.65 -14.95
C ILE A 479 2.04 17.38 -14.05
N ASP A 480 3.17 17.01 -14.63
CA ASP A 480 4.42 16.79 -13.92
C ASP A 480 4.93 18.07 -13.24
N LYS A 481 4.75 19.23 -13.88
CA LYS A 481 5.06 20.54 -13.29
C LYS A 481 4.11 20.88 -12.15
N GLU A 482 2.82 20.59 -12.29
CA GLU A 482 1.84 20.73 -11.20
C GLU A 482 2.24 19.88 -9.98
N ILE A 483 2.56 18.60 -10.21
CA ILE A 483 3.01 17.65 -9.18
C ILE A 483 4.28 18.14 -8.49
N ALA A 484 5.28 18.61 -9.25
CA ALA A 484 6.53 19.13 -8.69
C ALA A 484 6.30 20.37 -7.82
N ASN A 485 5.47 21.31 -8.29
CA ASN A 485 5.12 22.52 -7.54
C ASN A 485 4.34 22.20 -6.25
N TRP A 486 3.46 21.21 -6.30
CA TRP A 486 2.71 20.77 -5.12
C TRP A 486 3.62 20.08 -4.10
N SER A 487 4.52 19.20 -4.56
CA SER A 487 5.45 18.46 -3.70
C SER A 487 6.34 19.39 -2.87
N TRP A 488 6.83 20.48 -3.48
CA TRP A 488 7.61 21.50 -2.77
C TRP A 488 6.83 22.17 -1.62
N ARG A 489 5.51 22.36 -1.79
CA ARG A 489 4.61 22.89 -0.74
C ARG A 489 4.17 21.82 0.27
N ALA A 490 4.21 20.55 -0.12
CA ALA A 490 3.82 19.41 0.69
C ALA A 490 4.93 18.98 1.65
N GLU A 491 6.19 18.99 1.21
CA GLU A 491 7.38 18.70 2.02
C GLU A 491 7.52 19.68 3.20
N SER A 492 7.24 20.96 2.97
CA SER A 492 7.16 21.98 4.05
C SER A 492 6.00 21.79 5.04
N ARG A 493 5.08 20.86 4.76
CA ARG A 493 3.90 20.54 5.59
C ARG A 493 3.87 19.07 6.07
N GLY A 494 4.95 18.31 5.85
CA GLY A 494 5.02 16.89 6.23
C GLY A 494 4.06 15.97 5.46
N LYS A 495 3.63 16.37 4.25
CA LYS A 495 2.74 15.56 3.40
C LYS A 495 3.52 14.58 2.51
N THR A 496 2.82 13.54 2.07
CA THR A 496 3.31 12.37 1.35
C THR A 496 4.01 12.66 0.03
N LYS A 497 5.00 11.82 -0.30
CA LYS A 497 5.76 11.86 -1.54
C LYS A 497 4.89 11.48 -2.74
N LEU A 498 4.70 12.44 -3.64
CA LEU A 498 4.01 12.28 -4.91
C LEU A 498 5.04 12.13 -6.03
N ASP A 499 5.00 11.03 -6.78
CA ASP A 499 5.88 10.87 -7.93
C ASP A 499 5.25 11.51 -9.19
N ARG A 500 6.09 12.13 -10.01
CA ARG A 500 5.74 12.58 -11.36
C ARG A 500 5.47 11.37 -12.26
N TYR A 501 4.67 11.53 -13.31
CA TYR A 501 4.48 10.48 -14.31
C TYR A 501 5.81 10.16 -15.00
N GLY A 502 6.62 11.16 -15.37
CA GLY A 502 7.95 10.90 -15.93
C GLY A 502 8.83 10.00 -15.05
N LYS A 503 8.70 10.13 -13.72
CA LYS A 503 9.40 9.29 -12.75
C LYS A 503 8.82 7.88 -12.65
N LYS A 504 7.48 7.72 -12.75
CA LYS A 504 6.83 6.40 -12.85
C LYS A 504 7.38 5.58 -14.04
N TYR A 505 7.40 6.17 -15.23
CA TYR A 505 7.91 5.50 -16.42
C TYR A 505 9.41 5.23 -16.31
N SER A 506 10.17 6.15 -15.69
CA SER A 506 11.59 5.95 -15.41
C SER A 506 11.86 4.76 -14.49
N TRP A 507 11.04 4.55 -13.45
CA TRP A 507 11.18 3.39 -12.55
C TRP A 507 10.93 2.06 -13.27
N ILE A 508 9.88 1.98 -14.10
CA ILE A 508 9.56 0.77 -14.87
C ILE A 508 10.72 0.41 -15.81
N ALA A 509 11.19 1.38 -16.60
CA ALA A 509 12.32 1.18 -17.49
C ALA A 509 13.62 0.88 -16.73
N TYR A 510 13.83 1.49 -15.56
CA TYR A 510 14.97 1.22 -14.69
C TYR A 510 14.99 -0.22 -14.18
N PHE A 511 13.88 -0.76 -13.69
CA PHE A 511 13.84 -2.13 -13.16
C PHE A 511 13.98 -3.19 -14.25
N GLU A 512 13.51 -2.94 -15.47
CA GLU A 512 13.80 -3.78 -16.63
C GLU A 512 15.30 -3.71 -16.99
N MET A 513 15.90 -2.53 -17.00
CA MET A 513 17.33 -2.34 -17.29
C MET A 513 18.22 -2.98 -16.20
N TYR A 514 17.83 -2.83 -14.93
CA TYR A 514 18.51 -3.48 -13.81
C TYR A 514 18.56 -4.99 -14.07
N GLY A 515 17.43 -5.60 -14.45
CA GLY A 515 17.38 -7.03 -14.74
C GLY A 515 18.25 -7.46 -15.91
N VAL A 516 18.27 -6.69 -17.02
CA VAL A 516 19.18 -6.95 -18.15
C VAL A 516 20.64 -6.92 -17.72
N ARG A 517 21.03 -5.94 -16.91
CA ARG A 517 22.42 -5.83 -16.42
C ARG A 517 22.77 -6.87 -15.37
N PHE A 518 21.82 -7.25 -14.51
CA PHE A 518 21.98 -8.33 -13.54
C PHE A 518 22.27 -9.65 -14.27
N ASP A 519 21.48 -9.96 -15.29
CA ASP A 519 21.63 -11.18 -16.09
C ASP A 519 22.93 -11.20 -16.91
N GLY A 520 23.44 -10.03 -17.30
CA GLY A 520 24.69 -9.88 -18.03
C GLY A 520 25.95 -9.75 -17.16
N ASP A 521 25.87 -9.95 -15.83
CA ASP A 521 26.97 -9.71 -14.87
C ASP A 521 27.60 -8.30 -15.03
N ALA A 522 26.77 -7.30 -15.36
CA ALA A 522 27.18 -5.95 -15.73
C ALA A 522 26.90 -4.91 -14.64
N LEU A 523 26.50 -5.35 -13.45
CA LEU A 523 26.33 -4.50 -12.26
C LEU A 523 27.65 -4.34 -11.50
N PRO A 524 27.81 -3.28 -10.69
CA PRO A 524 28.98 -3.15 -9.81
C PRO A 524 29.15 -4.34 -8.87
N ASP A 525 30.39 -4.67 -8.49
CA ASP A 525 30.74 -5.83 -7.65
C ASP A 525 29.94 -5.94 -6.37
N TRP A 526 29.76 -4.82 -5.68
CA TRP A 526 29.00 -4.73 -4.44
C TRP A 526 27.49 -4.92 -4.61
N ARG A 527 26.98 -4.98 -5.85
CA ARG A 527 25.58 -5.32 -6.16
C ARG A 527 25.43 -6.77 -6.65
N ARG A 528 26.52 -7.51 -6.87
CA ARG A 528 26.46 -8.84 -7.48
C ARG A 528 25.79 -9.85 -6.54
N GLY A 529 24.71 -10.46 -7.03
CA GLY A 529 23.91 -11.42 -6.29
C GLY A 529 23.15 -10.84 -5.09
N GLU A 530 23.00 -9.52 -4.99
CA GLU A 530 22.14 -8.88 -3.98
C GLU A 530 20.74 -8.60 -4.55
N ARG A 531 19.74 -8.50 -3.67
CA ARG A 531 18.43 -7.97 -4.05
C ARG A 531 18.61 -6.54 -4.54
N CYS A 532 17.77 -6.13 -5.50
CA CYS A 532 17.71 -4.75 -5.92
C CYS A 532 17.44 -3.83 -4.70
N PRO A 533 18.38 -2.94 -4.33
CA PRO A 533 18.25 -2.08 -3.14
C PRO A 533 17.15 -1.02 -3.30
N ASP A 534 16.66 -0.81 -4.52
CA ASP A 534 15.55 0.08 -4.85
C ASP A 534 14.18 -0.60 -4.70
N ALA A 535 14.10 -1.80 -4.11
CA ALA A 535 12.85 -2.44 -3.74
C ALA A 535 12.10 -1.55 -2.73
N ASP A 536 10.97 -1.00 -3.15
CA ASP A 536 10.33 0.14 -2.46
C ASP A 536 9.41 -0.27 -1.30
N ILE A 537 9.14 -1.56 -1.12
CA ILE A 537 8.26 -2.09 -0.08
C ILE A 537 8.76 -3.44 0.42
N ASP A 538 8.63 -3.71 1.71
CA ASP A 538 8.72 -5.07 2.25
C ASP A 538 7.31 -5.70 2.19
N PRO A 539 7.06 -6.66 1.28
CA PRO A 539 5.74 -7.21 1.05
C PRO A 539 5.24 -8.11 2.19
N SER A 540 6.09 -8.44 3.17
CA SER A 540 5.68 -9.19 4.36
C SER A 540 4.99 -8.32 5.41
N PHE A 541 5.08 -6.98 5.28
CA PHE A 541 4.47 -6.01 6.20
C PHE A 541 4.72 -6.32 7.68
N PRO A 542 6.00 -6.33 8.13
CA PRO A 542 6.34 -6.70 9.49
C PRO A 542 5.60 -5.85 10.53
N GLU A 543 5.09 -6.50 11.56
CA GLU A 543 4.45 -5.83 12.69
C GLU A 543 5.53 -5.15 13.57
N PRO A 544 5.19 -4.08 14.29
CA PRO A 544 6.07 -3.53 15.33
C PRO A 544 6.43 -4.59 16.38
N ALA A 545 7.61 -4.43 17.01
CA ALA A 545 8.01 -5.28 18.12
C ALA A 545 6.99 -5.20 19.27
N ARG A 546 6.71 -6.34 19.92
CA ARG A 546 5.83 -6.39 21.10
C ARG A 546 6.50 -5.69 22.28
N ILE A 547 5.73 -4.91 23.01
CA ILE A 547 6.21 -4.15 24.16
C ILE A 547 6.14 -5.01 25.42
N TRP A 548 7.25 -5.16 26.14
CA TRP A 548 7.29 -5.80 27.45
C TRP A 548 8.34 -5.15 28.35
N ARG A 549 7.92 -4.72 29.54
CA ARG A 549 8.80 -4.09 30.53
C ARG A 549 9.40 -5.16 31.45
N PRO A 550 10.72 -5.44 31.37
CA PRO A 550 11.38 -6.31 32.34
C PRO A 550 11.44 -5.64 33.73
N PRO A 551 11.58 -6.41 34.81
CA PRO A 551 11.92 -5.87 36.13
C PRO A 551 13.34 -5.27 36.09
N LEU A 552 13.44 -3.94 36.17
CA LEU A 552 14.70 -3.20 36.15
C LEU A 552 15.08 -2.71 37.56
N PRO A 553 16.38 -2.71 37.92
CA PRO A 553 16.85 -2.15 39.18
C PRO A 553 16.73 -0.61 39.21
N ASP A 554 16.61 -0.03 40.41
CA ASP A 554 16.76 1.41 40.61
C ASP A 554 18.25 1.77 40.73
N LEU A 555 18.79 2.38 39.68
CA LEU A 555 20.22 2.72 39.58
C LEU A 555 20.53 4.16 40.05
N PHE A 556 19.53 5.00 40.27
CA PHE A 556 19.76 6.43 40.52
C PHE A 556 19.46 6.86 41.95
N ALA A 557 18.75 6.03 42.73
CA ALA A 557 18.50 6.29 44.14
C ALA A 557 19.80 6.17 44.98
N GLY A 558 20.15 7.25 45.67
CA GLY A 558 21.28 7.25 46.61
C GLY A 558 22.67 7.21 45.96
N THR A 559 22.78 7.43 44.65
CA THR A 559 24.06 7.39 43.92
C THR A 559 24.67 8.78 43.73
N PRO A 560 26.01 8.88 43.54
CA PRO A 560 26.68 10.16 43.35
C PRO A 560 26.12 10.97 42.17
N THR A 561 25.91 12.27 42.38
CA THR A 561 25.43 13.22 41.35
C THR A 561 26.54 14.10 40.78
N GLU A 562 27.69 14.19 41.46
CA GLU A 562 28.85 14.91 40.94
C GLU A 562 29.41 14.15 39.72
N PRO A 563 29.73 14.82 38.60
CA PRO A 563 30.04 14.11 37.37
C PRO A 563 31.20 13.10 37.42
N SER A 564 32.32 13.44 38.05
CA SER A 564 33.48 12.54 38.14
C SER A 564 33.19 11.32 39.03
N ALA A 565 32.54 11.55 40.17
CA ALA A 565 32.10 10.53 41.11
C ALA A 565 30.99 9.64 40.53
N TRP A 566 30.09 10.17 39.71
CA TRP A 566 29.11 9.36 38.98
C TRP A 566 29.81 8.39 38.03
N LEU A 567 30.74 8.87 37.22
CA LEU A 567 31.44 8.03 36.26
C LEU A 567 32.32 6.98 36.97
N THR A 568 33.02 7.35 38.04
CA THR A 568 33.98 6.48 38.72
C THR A 568 33.34 5.56 39.75
N ASP A 569 32.45 6.09 40.59
CA ASP A 569 31.89 5.44 41.78
C ASP A 569 30.37 5.19 41.66
N GLY A 570 29.81 5.40 40.46
CA GLY A 570 28.41 5.09 40.18
C GLY A 570 28.11 3.60 40.29
N PRO A 571 26.81 3.23 40.26
CA PRO A 571 26.39 1.84 40.44
C PRO A 571 26.91 0.95 39.29
N ILE A 572 27.04 -0.33 39.60
CA ILE A 572 27.21 -1.40 38.62
C ILE A 572 25.86 -2.12 38.50
N PRO A 573 25.17 -2.04 37.35
CA PRO A 573 23.90 -2.73 37.16
C PRO A 573 24.07 -4.25 37.27
N SER A 574 23.12 -4.91 37.93
CA SER A 574 22.97 -6.37 37.86
C SER A 574 21.64 -6.69 37.16
N TYR A 575 21.75 -7.46 36.09
CA TYR A 575 20.63 -7.95 35.29
C TYR A 575 20.59 -9.48 35.25
N ASP A 576 21.18 -10.15 36.23
CA ASP A 576 21.28 -11.62 36.27
C ASP A 576 19.90 -12.28 36.25
N ASN A 577 18.90 -11.61 36.84
CA ASN A 577 17.49 -12.01 36.82
C ASN A 577 16.85 -11.99 35.42
N LEU A 578 17.50 -11.40 34.42
CA LEU A 578 17.02 -11.34 33.04
C LEU A 578 17.72 -12.36 32.12
N LEU A 579 18.80 -13.00 32.57
CA LEU A 579 19.54 -13.97 31.75
C LEU A 579 18.78 -15.29 31.57
N PHE A 580 18.01 -15.67 32.60
CA PHE A 580 17.21 -16.89 32.65
C PHE A 580 15.89 -16.64 33.38
N LEU A 581 14.75 -16.85 32.72
CA LEU A 581 13.42 -16.52 33.23
C LEU A 581 12.43 -17.68 33.06
N ASP A 582 11.61 -17.93 34.07
CA ASP A 582 10.52 -18.92 33.98
C ASP A 582 9.31 -18.41 33.17
N GLU A 583 9.20 -17.10 32.98
CA GLU A 583 8.12 -16.45 32.25
C GLU A 583 8.59 -15.13 31.64
N VAL A 584 8.23 -14.88 30.38
CA VAL A 584 8.45 -13.60 29.69
C VAL A 584 7.15 -13.26 28.95
N ASP A 585 6.63 -12.05 29.12
CA ASP A 585 5.41 -11.58 28.45
C ASP A 585 4.22 -12.57 28.56
N ASN A 586 3.97 -13.07 29.78
CA ASN A 586 2.93 -14.07 30.09
C ASN A 586 3.12 -15.43 29.37
N GLN A 587 4.26 -15.68 28.72
CA GLN A 587 4.61 -16.95 28.11
C GLN A 587 5.52 -17.74 29.06
N LYS A 588 5.04 -18.90 29.50
CA LYS A 588 5.82 -19.82 30.34
C LYS A 588 7.02 -20.36 29.56
N GLY A 589 8.17 -20.34 30.22
CA GLY A 589 9.45 -20.83 29.70
C GLY A 589 9.79 -22.23 30.21
N PRO A 590 11.05 -22.48 30.61
CA PRO A 590 12.11 -21.49 30.85
C PRO A 590 12.69 -20.85 29.58
N TRP A 591 13.14 -19.60 29.69
CA TRP A 591 13.68 -18.75 28.63
C TRP A 591 15.12 -18.34 28.94
N VAL A 592 15.97 -18.38 27.92
CA VAL A 592 17.39 -18.03 27.98
C VAL A 592 17.61 -16.79 27.13
N LEU A 593 18.25 -15.77 27.67
CA LEU A 593 18.54 -14.54 26.93
C LEU A 593 19.61 -14.82 25.86
N LEU A 594 19.30 -14.53 24.59
CA LEU A 594 20.26 -14.58 23.48
C LEU A 594 20.94 -13.21 23.25
N ASN A 595 20.21 -12.12 23.35
CA ASN A 595 20.80 -10.79 23.20
C ASN A 595 19.94 -9.74 23.88
N GLY A 596 20.57 -8.70 24.43
CA GLY A 596 19.84 -7.63 25.08
C GLY A 596 20.60 -6.32 25.12
N TYR A 597 19.83 -5.25 25.27
CA TYR A 597 20.30 -3.91 25.56
C TYR A 597 19.33 -3.26 26.52
N ILE A 598 19.85 -2.57 27.52
CA ILE A 598 19.09 -1.80 28.50
C ILE A 598 19.76 -0.45 28.68
N GLU A 599 18.99 0.62 28.58
CA GLU A 599 19.39 1.97 28.92
C GLU A 599 18.43 2.54 29.96
N GLN A 600 18.99 3.16 30.99
CA GLN A 600 18.25 3.85 32.05
C GLN A 600 18.86 5.25 32.24
N SER A 601 18.00 6.25 32.45
CA SER A 601 18.33 7.65 32.67
C SER A 601 17.71 8.14 33.96
N SER A 602 18.41 9.04 34.65
CA SER A 602 17.90 9.71 35.84
C SER A 602 16.67 10.55 35.49
N LYS A 603 15.68 10.56 36.38
CA LYS A 603 14.49 11.43 36.26
C LYS A 603 14.78 12.88 36.65
N ASN A 604 15.79 13.08 37.49
CA ASN A 604 16.03 14.36 38.16
C ASN A 604 17.22 15.14 37.56
N ASP A 605 18.03 14.49 36.72
CA ASP A 605 19.25 15.05 36.17
C ASP A 605 19.66 14.37 34.86
N GLU A 606 20.84 14.72 34.36
CA GLU A 606 21.34 14.34 33.03
C GLU A 606 22.12 13.02 33.01
N ARG A 607 22.21 12.29 34.12
CA ARG A 607 22.91 10.99 34.19
C ARG A 607 22.16 9.91 33.42
N ARG A 608 22.91 9.06 32.73
CA ARG A 608 22.41 7.89 32.02
C ARG A 608 23.36 6.71 32.18
N ILE A 609 22.85 5.51 31.98
CA ILE A 609 23.64 4.28 31.95
C ILE A 609 23.04 3.33 30.91
N PHE A 610 23.88 2.78 30.05
CA PHE A 610 23.45 1.71 29.12
C PHE A 610 24.21 0.43 29.41
N THR A 611 23.66 -0.71 29.01
CA THR A 611 24.27 -2.04 29.19
C THR A 611 23.85 -2.96 28.07
N PHE A 612 24.83 -3.59 27.42
CA PHE A 612 24.65 -4.73 26.53
C PHE A 612 24.66 -6.02 27.34
N LEU A 613 23.75 -6.93 27.03
CA LEU A 613 23.64 -8.27 27.57
C LEU A 613 23.90 -9.25 26.43
N GLN A 614 25.17 -9.47 26.10
CA GLN A 614 25.56 -10.18 24.89
C GLN A 614 25.82 -11.65 25.19
N SER A 615 25.19 -12.54 24.42
CA SER A 615 25.52 -13.97 24.46
C SER A 615 26.56 -14.32 23.41
N LEU A 616 27.53 -15.15 23.79
CA LEU A 616 28.48 -15.78 22.90
C LEU A 616 28.53 -17.28 23.18
N LEU A 617 28.74 -18.09 22.15
CA LEU A 617 28.92 -19.53 22.32
C LEU A 617 30.38 -19.89 22.06
N THR A 618 31.01 -20.62 22.97
CA THR A 618 32.39 -21.07 22.78
C THR A 618 32.57 -22.51 23.25
N LYS A 619 33.69 -23.15 22.91
CA LYS A 619 33.97 -24.50 23.42
C LYS A 619 34.16 -24.45 24.95
N PRO A 620 33.77 -25.49 25.70
CA PRO A 620 33.94 -25.53 27.15
C PRO A 620 35.36 -25.14 27.61
N ASP A 621 36.39 -25.64 26.93
CA ASP A 621 37.81 -25.37 27.25
C ASP A 621 38.21 -23.89 27.06
N ASN A 622 37.47 -23.13 26.25
CA ASN A 622 37.72 -21.72 25.99
C ASN A 622 37.00 -20.77 26.95
N VAL A 623 36.02 -21.25 27.73
CA VAL A 623 35.18 -20.40 28.59
C VAL A 623 36.03 -19.59 29.56
N GLN A 624 36.91 -20.24 30.32
CA GLN A 624 37.74 -19.54 31.31
C GLN A 624 38.67 -18.52 30.65
N LYS A 625 39.24 -18.86 29.49
CA LYS A 625 40.12 -17.96 28.72
C LYS A 625 39.34 -16.73 28.24
N LEU A 626 38.12 -16.92 27.73
CA LEU A 626 37.24 -15.84 27.28
C LEU A 626 36.90 -14.88 28.43
N LEU A 627 36.52 -15.42 29.59
CA LEU A 627 36.18 -14.61 30.77
C LEU A 627 37.37 -13.81 31.30
N THR A 628 38.57 -14.40 31.34
CA THR A 628 39.79 -13.69 31.75
C THR A 628 40.06 -12.50 30.84
N ILE A 629 40.06 -12.70 29.51
CA ILE A 629 40.33 -11.61 28.55
C ILE A 629 39.27 -10.51 28.62
N PHE A 630 37.99 -10.87 28.72
CA PHE A 630 36.92 -9.88 28.84
C PHE A 630 37.06 -9.02 30.11
N ASN A 631 37.56 -9.58 31.20
CA ASN A 631 37.83 -8.82 32.42
C ASN A 631 39.06 -7.92 32.32
N GLU A 632 40.03 -8.26 31.46
CA GLU A 632 41.28 -7.52 31.29
C GLU A 632 41.20 -6.44 30.19
N VAL A 633 40.23 -6.52 29.26
CA VAL A 633 40.18 -5.60 28.10
C VAL A 633 39.92 -4.17 28.55
N GLU A 634 40.64 -3.19 28.00
CA GLU A 634 40.44 -1.79 28.37
C GLU A 634 39.03 -1.31 28.00
N TYR A 635 38.58 -1.59 26.77
CA TYR A 635 37.29 -1.13 26.25
C TYR A 635 36.59 -2.18 25.38
N PRO A 636 35.40 -2.68 25.78
CA PRO A 636 34.75 -3.74 25.00
C PRO A 636 34.06 -3.31 23.68
N GLY A 637 33.74 -2.03 23.48
CA GLY A 637 32.77 -1.61 22.45
C GLY A 637 33.29 -1.22 21.06
N ASN A 638 34.58 -0.96 20.86
CA ASN A 638 35.06 -0.28 19.64
C ASN A 638 35.90 -1.15 18.71
N ARG A 639 36.22 -2.39 19.10
CA ARG A 639 37.20 -3.23 18.38
C ARG A 639 36.91 -4.74 18.45
N GLU A 640 35.72 -5.13 18.89
CA GLU A 640 35.39 -6.54 19.07
C GLU A 640 34.62 -7.10 17.89
N SER A 641 35.11 -8.20 17.34
CA SER A 641 34.49 -8.99 16.26
C SER A 641 33.14 -9.61 16.65
N THR A 642 32.60 -9.32 17.84
CA THR A 642 31.50 -10.06 18.46
C THR A 642 30.13 -9.44 18.21
N TYR A 643 30.05 -8.24 17.63
CA TYR A 643 28.78 -7.59 17.30
C TYR A 643 27.96 -8.37 16.27
N PRO A 644 26.61 -8.37 16.39
CA PRO A 644 25.72 -9.00 15.41
C PRO A 644 25.96 -8.41 14.01
N MET A 645 26.02 -9.28 13.01
CA MET A 645 25.96 -8.86 11.61
C MET A 645 24.55 -8.36 11.26
N GLU A 646 24.46 -7.55 10.22
CA GLU A 646 23.21 -7.09 9.63
C GLU A 646 23.26 -7.22 8.10
N ASP A 647 22.13 -7.54 7.50
CA ASP A 647 21.93 -7.55 6.06
C ASP A 647 20.83 -6.54 5.74
N TYR A 648 21.14 -5.63 4.81
CA TYR A 648 20.13 -4.78 4.21
C TYR A 648 19.45 -5.56 3.08
N TYR A 649 18.13 -5.36 2.91
CA TYR A 649 17.32 -5.90 1.80
C TYR A 649 16.97 -7.41 1.85
N THR A 650 17.08 -8.06 3.01
CA THR A 650 16.28 -9.26 3.31
C THR A 650 14.89 -8.80 3.77
N TYR A 651 13.81 -9.37 3.24
CA TYR A 651 12.47 -9.06 3.74
C TYR A 651 12.25 -9.70 5.11
N ALA A 652 11.51 -9.05 6.01
CA ALA A 652 11.25 -9.60 7.34
C ALA A 652 10.60 -11.00 7.26
N GLY A 653 9.68 -11.18 6.30
CA GLY A 653 9.03 -12.45 6.01
C GLY A 653 9.97 -13.59 5.55
N GLU A 654 11.17 -13.27 5.06
CA GLU A 654 12.19 -14.22 4.64
C GLU A 654 13.01 -14.79 5.80
N ILE A 655 12.94 -14.13 6.97
CA ILE A 655 13.58 -14.59 8.18
C ILE A 655 12.67 -15.64 8.83
N PRO A 656 13.16 -16.85 9.16
CA PRO A 656 14.57 -17.27 9.08
C PRO A 656 14.87 -18.25 7.92
N TRP A 657 13.90 -18.51 7.05
CA TRP A 657 13.93 -19.69 6.15
C TRP A 657 14.68 -19.48 4.84
N SER A 658 14.85 -18.22 4.41
CA SER A 658 15.37 -17.88 3.08
C SER A 658 16.90 -17.97 3.02
N PRO A 659 17.47 -18.45 1.90
CA PRO A 659 18.92 -18.39 1.65
C PRO A 659 19.43 -16.95 1.51
N ARG A 660 18.55 -15.95 1.33
CA ARG A 660 18.92 -14.53 1.34
C ARG A 660 19.19 -14.01 2.75
N PHE A 661 18.59 -14.62 3.79
CA PHE A 661 18.82 -14.25 5.18
C PHE A 661 20.22 -14.65 5.64
N GLY A 662 21.02 -13.66 6.04
CA GLY A 662 22.39 -13.86 6.51
C GLY A 662 23.29 -14.34 5.39
N LYS A 663 23.28 -13.68 4.22
CA LYS A 663 23.94 -14.14 2.99
C LYS A 663 25.43 -14.44 3.21
N SER A 664 26.12 -13.61 4.00
CA SER A 664 27.52 -13.83 4.38
C SER A 664 27.76 -15.10 5.21
N LEU A 665 26.70 -15.57 5.89
CA LEU A 665 26.61 -16.79 6.70
C LEU A 665 25.98 -17.97 5.96
N ARG A 666 26.00 -17.95 4.62
CA ARG A 666 25.58 -19.07 3.76
C ARG A 666 26.79 -19.79 3.17
N LYS A 667 26.63 -21.10 2.98
CA LYS A 667 27.52 -21.94 2.17
C LYS A 667 27.10 -21.84 0.69
N PRO A 668 27.96 -22.28 -0.25
CA PRO A 668 27.61 -22.30 -1.68
C PRO A 668 26.36 -23.13 -2.02
N ASP A 669 26.00 -24.11 -1.19
CA ASP A 669 24.79 -24.93 -1.33
C ASP A 669 23.53 -24.28 -0.71
N GLY A 670 23.65 -23.07 -0.15
CA GLY A 670 22.57 -22.34 0.52
C GLY A 670 22.39 -22.68 2.01
N GLY A 671 23.03 -23.74 2.51
CA GLY A 671 22.94 -24.11 3.93
C GLY A 671 23.61 -23.06 4.83
N ALA A 672 23.06 -22.84 6.03
CA ALA A 672 23.65 -21.91 6.98
C ALA A 672 24.99 -22.43 7.51
N LYS A 673 25.91 -21.50 7.78
CA LYS A 673 27.12 -21.73 8.57
C LYS A 673 27.07 -20.87 9.84
N ARG A 674 27.69 -21.38 10.90
CA ARG A 674 27.82 -20.70 12.19
C ARG A 674 28.71 -19.48 12.04
N ASP A 675 28.35 -18.41 12.73
CA ASP A 675 29.10 -17.16 12.73
C ASP A 675 30.28 -17.22 13.71
N ILE A 676 31.28 -18.02 13.36
CA ILE A 676 32.47 -18.24 14.17
C ILE A 676 33.51 -17.14 13.88
N ARG A 677 33.90 -16.41 14.92
CA ARG A 677 34.84 -15.29 14.87
C ARG A 677 35.83 -15.36 16.02
N GLU A 678 36.95 -14.65 15.90
CA GLU A 678 37.95 -14.53 16.96
C GLU A 678 37.61 -13.36 17.88
N ALA A 679 37.21 -13.65 19.13
CA ALA A 679 36.91 -12.60 20.11
C ALA A 679 38.19 -11.86 20.56
N PHE A 680 38.09 -10.54 20.78
CA PHE A 680 39.16 -9.70 21.33
C PHE A 680 40.50 -9.72 20.58
N ALA A 681 40.49 -9.88 19.25
CA ALA A 681 41.70 -10.03 18.42
C ALA A 681 42.72 -8.86 18.48
N LEU A 682 42.39 -7.72 19.13
CA LEU A 682 43.21 -6.50 19.25
C LEU A 682 43.29 -5.99 20.70
N HIS A 683 43.50 -6.89 21.67
CA HIS A 683 43.41 -6.60 23.11
C HIS A 683 44.34 -5.48 23.64
N ASP A 684 45.51 -5.23 23.02
CA ASP A 684 46.46 -4.20 23.51
C ASP A 684 47.14 -3.34 22.42
N GLY A 685 46.72 -3.48 21.16
CA GLY A 685 47.35 -2.80 20.01
C GLY A 685 48.81 -3.17 19.74
N ARG A 686 49.36 -4.22 20.38
CA ARG A 686 50.78 -4.63 20.29
C ARG A 686 50.98 -6.14 20.11
N GLN A 687 50.04 -6.99 20.51
CA GLN A 687 50.10 -8.44 20.30
C GLN A 687 48.76 -9.03 19.84
N TRP A 688 48.85 -9.88 18.82
CA TRP A 688 47.77 -10.77 18.40
C TRP A 688 47.70 -11.90 19.46
N LEU A 689 46.53 -12.09 20.08
CA LEU A 689 46.25 -13.29 20.88
C LEU A 689 45.39 -14.24 20.02
N PRO A 690 45.99 -15.18 19.29
CA PRO A 690 45.24 -16.22 18.61
C PRO A 690 44.36 -17.02 19.60
N ASP A 691 43.26 -17.58 19.08
CA ASP A 691 42.62 -18.82 19.55
C ASP A 691 41.33 -18.75 20.38
N ILE A 692 40.70 -17.60 20.64
CA ILE A 692 39.34 -17.62 21.24
C ILE A 692 38.28 -17.49 20.16
N LEU A 693 37.93 -18.65 19.60
CA LEU A 693 36.79 -18.75 18.70
C LEU A 693 35.49 -18.68 19.49
N VAL A 694 34.65 -17.72 19.13
CA VAL A 694 33.30 -17.55 19.63
C VAL A 694 32.31 -17.57 18.46
N GLU A 695 31.11 -18.02 18.75
CA GLU A 695 29.97 -17.91 17.85
C GLU A 695 29.07 -16.78 18.32
N VAL A 696 28.66 -15.92 17.38
CA VAL A 696 27.62 -14.91 17.62
C VAL A 696 26.26 -15.54 17.25
N PRO A 697 25.38 -15.85 18.21
CA PRO A 697 24.17 -16.63 17.97
C PRO A 697 22.99 -15.80 17.44
N VAL A 698 23.22 -14.52 17.11
CA VAL A 698 22.18 -13.56 16.74
C VAL A 698 22.57 -12.78 15.48
N TYR A 699 21.55 -12.25 14.82
CA TYR A 699 21.63 -11.47 13.61
C TYR A 699 20.68 -10.27 13.72
N ARG A 700 21.02 -9.16 13.07
CA ARG A 700 20.22 -7.93 13.11
C ARG A 700 19.49 -7.72 11.79
N PHE A 701 18.18 -7.60 11.85
CA PHE A 701 17.35 -7.19 10.72
C PHE A 701 17.51 -5.67 10.49
N ALA A 702 17.81 -5.28 9.25
CA ALA A 702 17.93 -3.88 8.86
C ALA A 702 17.08 -3.58 7.62
N TRP A 703 16.21 -2.59 7.76
CA TRP A 703 15.43 -2.02 6.66
C TRP A 703 15.54 -0.50 6.67
N GLU A 704 15.65 0.11 5.49
CA GLU A 704 15.73 1.56 5.37
C GLU A 704 14.33 2.18 5.33
N SER A 705 14.05 3.05 6.31
CA SER A 705 12.70 3.60 6.52
C SER A 705 12.20 4.53 5.41
N TYR A 706 13.08 5.03 4.53
CA TYR A 706 12.69 5.93 3.45
C TYR A 706 11.98 5.23 2.28
N HIS A 707 11.99 3.89 2.22
CA HIS A 707 11.37 3.11 1.14
C HIS A 707 9.84 3.22 1.17
N SER A 708 9.22 2.94 2.33
CA SER A 708 7.77 2.99 2.52
C SER A 708 7.37 3.47 3.90
N LEU A 709 6.38 4.37 3.98
CA LEU A 709 5.77 4.80 5.24
C LEU A 709 5.04 3.66 5.99
N LEU A 710 4.80 2.53 5.35
CA LEU A 710 4.20 1.34 5.97
C LEU A 710 5.24 0.36 6.52
N ASN A 711 6.51 0.46 6.10
CA ASN A 711 7.61 -0.38 6.56
C ASN A 711 8.64 0.47 7.33
N GLN A 712 8.33 0.77 8.59
CA GLN A 712 9.20 1.57 9.47
C GLN A 712 9.98 0.72 10.49
N VAL A 713 9.73 -0.58 10.54
CA VAL A 713 10.40 -1.51 11.47
C VAL A 713 11.81 -1.82 10.97
N SER A 714 12.80 -1.73 11.87
CA SER A 714 14.22 -2.00 11.58
C SER A 714 14.97 -2.20 12.90
N GLY A 715 16.16 -2.78 12.87
CA GLY A 715 17.02 -2.96 14.04
C GLY A 715 16.63 -4.12 14.96
N ILE A 716 15.74 -5.01 14.51
CA ILE A 716 15.25 -6.14 15.30
C ILE A 716 16.34 -7.21 15.39
N MET A 717 16.56 -7.74 16.60
CA MET A 717 17.46 -8.88 16.80
C MET A 717 16.69 -10.18 16.59
N VAL A 718 17.25 -11.05 15.76
CA VAL A 718 16.74 -12.39 15.48
C VAL A 718 17.86 -13.41 15.72
N PRO A 719 17.57 -14.70 15.89
CA PRO A 719 18.63 -15.69 15.99
C PRO A 719 19.36 -15.87 14.65
N ALA A 720 20.64 -16.25 14.71
CA ALA A 720 21.48 -16.42 13.53
C ALA A 720 20.99 -17.55 12.61
N PRO A 721 21.31 -17.52 11.30
CA PRO A 721 20.86 -18.53 10.33
C PRO A 721 21.13 -19.98 10.76
N SER A 722 22.31 -20.27 11.32
CA SER A 722 22.64 -21.65 11.73
C SER A 722 21.77 -22.15 12.88
N LEU A 723 21.41 -21.27 13.81
CA LEU A 723 20.53 -21.57 14.93
C LEU A 723 19.11 -21.82 14.45
N CYS A 724 18.58 -20.96 13.58
CA CYS A 724 17.25 -21.12 13.04
C CYS A 724 17.09 -22.39 12.20
N GLU A 725 18.07 -22.72 11.34
CA GLU A 725 18.01 -23.93 10.53
C GLU A 725 18.11 -25.21 11.35
N LEU A 726 19.04 -25.27 12.31
CA LEU A 726 19.22 -26.47 13.15
C LEU A 726 17.95 -26.77 13.94
N LEU A 727 17.35 -25.74 14.52
CA LEU A 727 16.15 -25.87 15.37
C LEU A 727 14.83 -25.82 14.57
N CYS A 728 14.91 -25.79 13.24
CA CYS A 728 13.75 -25.73 12.34
C CYS A 728 12.76 -24.60 12.68
N LEU A 729 13.28 -23.42 13.02
CA LEU A 729 12.46 -22.26 13.37
C LEU A 729 11.75 -21.67 12.16
N SER A 730 10.57 -21.10 12.39
CA SER A 730 9.76 -20.43 11.36
C SER A 730 9.08 -19.16 11.91
N ASN A 731 8.77 -18.21 11.03
CA ASN A 731 8.01 -17.00 11.37
C ASN A 731 6.56 -17.11 10.90
N TRP A 732 5.65 -16.38 11.56
CA TRP A 732 4.23 -16.31 11.18
C TRP A 732 3.79 -14.84 11.03
N GLN A 733 3.02 -14.53 9.98
CA GLN A 733 2.31 -13.25 9.74
C GLN A 733 3.06 -11.96 10.13
N GLY A 734 4.35 -11.85 9.82
CA GLY A 734 5.14 -10.64 10.07
C GLY A 734 5.46 -10.38 11.55
N GLU A 735 5.23 -11.35 12.44
CA GLU A 735 5.66 -11.30 13.84
C GLU A 735 7.16 -11.63 13.97
N TRP A 736 7.77 -11.16 15.06
CA TRP A 736 9.19 -11.38 15.38
C TRP A 736 9.46 -12.57 16.31
N ASP A 737 8.39 -13.17 16.85
CA ASP A 737 8.48 -14.42 17.58
C ASP A 737 8.59 -15.56 16.57
N LEU A 738 9.60 -16.42 16.74
CA LEU A 738 9.78 -17.61 15.89
C LEU A 738 9.22 -18.84 16.59
N TYR A 739 8.73 -19.79 15.80
CA TYR A 739 8.03 -20.98 16.25
C TYR A 739 8.82 -22.22 15.84
N ASP A 740 8.84 -23.21 16.72
CA ASP A 740 9.42 -24.52 16.43
C ASP A 740 8.54 -25.36 15.49
N SER A 741 9.02 -26.56 15.14
CA SER A 741 8.33 -27.49 14.23
C SER A 741 6.98 -28.00 14.76
N GLU A 742 6.72 -27.88 16.06
CA GLU A 742 5.43 -28.22 16.70
C GLU A 742 4.48 -27.00 16.78
N GLY A 743 4.92 -25.82 16.32
CA GLY A 743 4.17 -24.58 16.38
C GLY A 743 4.13 -23.94 17.76
N ARG A 744 5.08 -24.28 18.65
CA ARG A 744 5.25 -23.63 19.96
C ARG A 744 6.23 -22.46 19.80
N VAL A 745 6.01 -21.38 20.54
CA VAL A 745 6.92 -20.23 20.55
C VAL A 745 8.33 -20.70 20.95
N GLY A 746 9.29 -20.53 20.05
CA GLY A 746 10.69 -20.88 20.23
C GLY A 746 11.54 -19.66 20.63
N THR A 747 11.22 -18.47 20.10
CA THR A 747 11.92 -17.23 20.44
C THR A 747 10.95 -16.12 20.77
N MET A 748 11.40 -15.15 21.57
CA MET A 748 10.64 -13.93 21.84
C MET A 748 11.53 -12.70 21.74
N TYR A 749 11.13 -11.77 20.89
CA TYR A 749 11.76 -10.45 20.81
C TYR A 749 10.83 -9.41 21.44
N ARG A 750 11.34 -8.66 22.41
CA ARG A 750 10.59 -7.63 23.12
C ARG A 750 11.36 -6.33 23.19
N GLU A 751 10.63 -5.23 23.03
CA GLU A 751 11.14 -3.88 23.22
C GLU A 751 10.41 -3.17 24.35
N PHE A 752 11.03 -2.13 24.87
CA PHE A 752 10.40 -1.23 25.80
C PHE A 752 11.01 0.16 25.67
N LYS A 753 10.18 1.19 25.79
CA LYS A 753 10.58 2.59 25.87
C LYS A 753 9.59 3.31 26.79
N ASP A 754 10.08 3.89 27.89
CA ASP A 754 9.27 4.71 28.79
C ASP A 754 8.88 6.04 28.10
N ASP A 755 7.68 6.57 28.38
CA ASP A 755 7.15 7.81 27.79
C ASP A 755 8.05 9.04 28.06
N GLU A 756 8.72 9.08 29.20
CA GLU A 756 9.65 10.15 29.60
C GLU A 756 11.07 9.97 29.04
N ASP A 757 11.28 8.98 28.17
CA ASP A 757 12.60 8.60 27.65
C ASP A 757 13.61 8.24 28.77
N THR A 758 13.07 7.78 29.92
CA THR A 758 13.86 7.45 31.11
C THR A 758 14.44 6.04 31.06
N SER A 759 13.81 5.11 30.34
CA SER A 759 14.36 3.78 30.13
C SER A 759 13.99 3.27 28.75
N ARG A 760 14.89 2.52 28.12
CA ARG A 760 14.60 1.75 26.91
C ARG A 760 15.36 0.44 26.89
N SER A 761 14.79 -0.59 26.28
CA SER A 761 15.45 -1.88 26.14
C SER A 761 14.99 -2.65 24.92
N TYR A 762 15.83 -3.56 24.44
CA TYR A 762 15.41 -4.67 23.60
C TYR A 762 15.99 -5.97 24.16
N LEU A 763 15.23 -7.06 24.09
CA LEU A 763 15.60 -8.37 24.63
C LEU A 763 15.11 -9.47 23.68
N LEU A 764 16.03 -10.34 23.27
CA LEU A 764 15.76 -11.54 22.49
C LEU A 764 16.00 -12.77 23.36
N TYR A 765 14.97 -13.60 23.52
CA TYR A 765 15.02 -14.86 24.24
C TYR A 765 14.87 -16.06 23.31
N LEU A 766 15.47 -17.19 23.69
CA LEU A 766 15.26 -18.52 23.12
C LEU A 766 14.78 -19.46 24.23
N ARG A 767 13.85 -20.35 23.92
CA ARG A 767 13.36 -21.35 24.86
C ARG A 767 14.50 -22.29 25.29
N ALA A 768 14.60 -22.62 26.57
CA ALA A 768 15.79 -23.26 27.13
C ALA A 768 16.06 -24.67 26.59
N ASP A 769 15.01 -25.44 26.27
CA ASP A 769 15.13 -26.75 25.63
C ASP A 769 15.80 -26.65 24.26
N LEU A 770 15.40 -25.67 23.45
CA LEU A 770 16.00 -25.40 22.13
C LEU A 770 17.45 -24.93 22.25
N MET A 771 17.74 -24.10 23.26
CA MET A 771 19.12 -23.68 23.53
C MET A 771 20.00 -24.87 23.94
N LYS A 772 19.48 -25.76 24.80
CA LYS A 772 20.19 -26.98 25.22
C LYS A 772 20.48 -27.88 24.02
N GLU A 773 19.47 -28.12 23.17
CA GLU A 773 19.62 -28.89 21.93
C GLU A 773 20.72 -28.31 21.02
N TYR A 774 20.70 -27.00 20.79
CA TYR A 774 21.72 -26.35 19.97
C TYR A 774 23.13 -26.52 20.54
N LEU A 775 23.31 -26.25 21.85
CA LEU A 775 24.61 -26.37 22.53
C LEU A 775 25.16 -27.80 22.54
N GLU A 776 24.29 -28.80 22.72
CA GLU A 776 24.66 -30.22 22.67
C GLU A 776 25.14 -30.62 21.27
N HIS A 777 24.40 -30.20 20.23
CA HIS A 777 24.76 -30.48 18.85
C HIS A 777 26.08 -29.79 18.44
N THR A 778 26.29 -28.54 18.86
CA THR A 778 27.48 -27.77 18.50
C THR A 778 28.67 -27.98 19.44
N ARG A 779 28.46 -28.65 20.58
CA ARG A 779 29.44 -28.85 21.66
C ARG A 779 30.02 -27.54 22.18
N GLN A 780 29.14 -26.57 22.41
CA GLN A 780 29.49 -25.25 22.92
C GLN A 780 28.86 -25.01 24.29
N THR A 781 29.31 -23.94 24.94
CA THR A 781 28.79 -23.39 26.18
C THR A 781 28.38 -21.95 25.92
N LEU A 782 27.22 -21.57 26.45
CA LEU A 782 26.71 -20.22 26.42
C LEU A 782 27.37 -19.38 27.52
N VAL A 783 27.95 -18.25 27.11
CA VAL A 783 28.57 -17.26 27.98
C VAL A 783 27.90 -15.92 27.74
N TRP A 784 27.47 -15.25 28.80
CA TRP A 784 27.01 -13.88 28.77
C TRP A 784 28.16 -12.94 29.13
N LEU A 785 28.45 -12.01 28.21
CA LEU A 785 29.32 -10.87 28.44
C LEU A 785 28.45 -9.63 28.58
N ILE A 786 28.44 -9.05 29.77
CA ILE A 786 27.58 -7.94 30.13
C ILE A 786 28.48 -6.73 30.32
N TRP A 787 28.25 -5.66 29.59
CA TRP A 787 29.04 -4.43 29.78
C TRP A 787 28.28 -3.20 29.29
N GLY A 788 28.72 -2.03 29.73
CA GLY A 788 28.24 -0.77 29.20
C GLY A 788 28.90 0.40 29.92
N GLU A 789 28.28 1.57 29.82
CA GLU A 789 28.88 2.80 30.31
C GLU A 789 27.91 3.61 31.14
N ARG A 790 28.45 4.21 32.21
CA ARG A 790 27.88 5.36 32.90
C ARG A 790 28.20 6.60 32.08
N GLU A 791 27.20 7.40 31.76
CA GLU A 791 27.34 8.56 30.89
C GLU A 791 26.38 9.70 31.30
N PHE A 792 26.36 10.76 30.48
CA PHE A 792 25.37 11.83 30.53
C PHE A 792 24.61 11.93 29.20
N LYS A 793 23.44 12.57 29.20
CA LYS A 793 22.75 12.94 27.96
C LYS A 793 23.65 13.79 27.06
N TYR A 794 23.45 13.67 25.74
CA TYR A 794 24.37 14.14 24.71
C TYR A 794 24.86 15.60 24.86
N GLN A 795 23.97 16.54 25.18
CA GLN A 795 24.34 17.95 25.33
C GLN A 795 25.28 18.17 26.52
N THR A 796 25.01 17.50 27.64
CA THR A 796 25.83 17.55 28.86
C THR A 796 27.16 16.85 28.65
N LEU A 797 27.16 15.69 27.96
CA LEU A 797 28.35 14.94 27.58
C LEU A 797 29.36 15.83 26.84
N ILE A 798 28.91 16.61 25.85
CA ILE A 798 29.79 17.52 25.08
C ILE A 798 30.42 18.58 25.99
N SER A 799 29.63 19.19 26.88
CA SER A 799 30.11 20.27 27.76
C SER A 799 31.09 19.81 28.85
N LEU A 800 31.01 18.54 29.24
CA LEU A 800 31.88 17.94 30.25
C LEU A 800 33.10 17.22 29.65
N ARG A 801 33.18 17.14 28.31
CA ARG A 801 34.18 16.35 27.59
C ARG A 801 35.62 16.65 27.99
N ASP A 802 35.99 17.93 28.00
CA ASP A 802 37.36 18.32 28.32
C ASP A 802 37.66 18.19 29.83
N LYS A 803 36.64 18.25 30.68
CA LYS A 803 36.77 18.23 32.14
C LYS A 803 36.91 16.83 32.72
N LEU A 804 36.36 15.82 32.05
CA LEU A 804 36.35 14.42 32.51
C LEU A 804 37.24 13.53 31.62
N GLN A 805 38.11 14.13 30.80
CA GLN A 805 39.00 13.42 29.88
C GLN A 805 39.84 12.35 30.58
N ASP A 806 40.34 12.61 31.79
CA ASP A 806 41.12 11.65 32.58
C ASP A 806 40.28 10.44 33.05
N VAL A 807 38.99 10.64 33.32
CA VAL A 807 38.07 9.56 33.72
C VAL A 807 37.72 8.68 32.51
N TRP A 808 37.59 9.27 31.33
CA TRP A 808 37.37 8.54 30.09
C TRP A 808 38.61 7.82 29.59
N SER A 809 39.80 8.41 29.69
CA SER A 809 41.05 7.79 29.25
C SER A 809 41.45 6.59 30.10
N GLU A 810 41.05 6.55 31.37
CA GLU A 810 41.22 5.40 32.27
C GLU A 810 40.06 4.40 32.25
N TYR A 811 39.04 4.61 31.40
CA TYR A 811 37.88 3.72 31.24
C TYR A 811 37.06 3.44 32.52
N LYS A 812 37.17 4.31 33.53
CA LYS A 812 36.49 4.18 34.84
C LYS A 812 34.97 4.23 34.78
N HIS A 813 34.42 4.80 33.71
CA HIS A 813 32.99 4.90 33.42
C HIS A 813 32.36 3.58 32.95
N ILE A 814 33.18 2.57 32.60
CA ILE A 814 32.71 1.26 32.15
C ILE A 814 32.33 0.39 33.34
N HIS A 815 31.25 -0.37 33.19
CA HIS A 815 30.95 -1.53 34.03
C HIS A 815 30.94 -2.80 33.20
N ARG A 816 31.28 -3.92 33.83
CA ARG A 816 31.28 -5.24 33.20
C ARG A 816 30.93 -6.34 34.20
N ALA A 817 30.28 -7.38 33.72
CA ALA A 817 29.98 -8.61 34.43
C ALA A 817 29.95 -9.77 33.43
N SER A 818 30.09 -11.01 33.91
CA SER A 818 29.98 -12.18 33.05
C SER A 818 29.30 -13.33 33.78
N SER A 819 28.61 -14.17 33.01
CA SER A 819 27.91 -15.33 33.53
C SER A 819 28.00 -16.49 32.53
N VAL A 820 27.92 -17.71 33.01
CA VAL A 820 27.99 -18.93 32.19
C VAL A 820 26.74 -19.75 32.44
N TRP A 821 26.06 -20.14 31.37
CA TRP A 821 24.91 -21.02 31.50
C TRP A 821 25.36 -22.48 31.49
N TYR A 822 25.08 -23.17 32.59
CA TYR A 822 25.18 -24.62 32.67
C TYR A 822 23.77 -25.19 32.66
N PRO A 823 23.32 -25.82 31.55
CA PRO A 823 22.00 -26.44 31.51
C PRO A 823 21.91 -27.45 32.66
N GLN A 824 20.87 -27.34 33.50
CA GLN A 824 20.62 -28.38 34.49
C GLN A 824 20.34 -29.70 33.74
N MET A 825 20.95 -30.79 34.21
CA MET A 825 20.87 -32.12 33.58
C MET A 825 19.43 -32.57 33.40
#